data_AF-A0A7G8FZ99-F1
#
_entry.id   AF-A0A7G8FZ99-F1
#
_cell.length_a   1.000
_cell.length_b   1.000
_cell.length_c   1.000
_cell.angle_alpha   90.00
_cell.angle_beta   90.00
_cell.angle_gamma   90.00
#
_symmetry.space_group_name_H-M   'P 1'
#
loop_
_entity.id
_entity.type
_entity.pdbx_description
1 polymer ?
#
loop_
_entity_poly.entity_id
_entity_poly.type
_entity_poly.pdbx_seq_one_letter_code
_entity_poly.pdbx_strand_id
1 'polypeptide(L)'
;MIDLSKQPWQKLYQAAEFAFQEERWLAADRLLEEVLKQEPNHASAFHLLGKVYLKQLRLDAALTAQQRSCELDPSLGWNWFAAGELLMELNRYDEALLSFEQALAMLPSEEWILDQIKAARIARFSACTAGEDLKEGIGPKTYRYWIQHHESPLPTASVPLRDEYWCLDPQNQQLKRLRPDCSKDEFLTPTAPLGDSPWPTDGWLILLGDGAQLRPGALQGLESWLIGIHQEQHLSAPATSLCPLKNQPLMLPDLIYSDEDGLDAYGQRCDPWFKPGWVEESFWSSPWLSNLSVWRMSWLRDRQLPLPPTDLKGRWSWLLRALELHPRISHIPLVLVHGQSFQLDPEPLKQSLIRQGEAIQQVRMHPSLPGCFSLQWQLPKHWSCSIIIPTRDRADLLERCLETVWATTASARCNGCQLEILVVDNGSCEPETGSLLKRWKQRIQVLRSDEPFNWSRLNNQAAAIAKGELLLLLNNDIEAIEPGWFEAMAAQAMRPRVGAVGALLLYPDGTIQYGGVVLGLNHAVGHAYRNLRQNHAVHHGRSRLLSGWGAVTGACLMLRKELLVRLGGLDQGLPVEFNDVDLCLRLVLLGYHCVIPPEAVLIHHECQSRNPKTSQTALPGLNRFRQRWHGVFGCQDSCWPAQSERMFEDGRPLGLSEVSSNN
;
A
#
# COMPACT_ATOMS: atom_id res chain seq x y z
N MET A 1 -11.64 55.27 -45.72
CA MET A 1 -10.82 54.55 -44.71
C MET A 1 -10.48 55.54 -43.62
N ILE A 2 -10.89 55.28 -42.38
CA ILE A 2 -10.41 56.05 -41.22
C ILE A 2 -8.94 55.70 -41.05
N ASP A 3 -8.08 56.72 -41.01
CA ASP A 3 -6.65 56.56 -40.77
C ASP A 3 -6.44 56.26 -39.29
N LEU A 4 -6.22 54.98 -38.98
CA LEU A 4 -6.09 54.49 -37.61
C LEU A 4 -4.85 55.06 -36.91
N SER A 5 -3.79 55.38 -37.67
CA SER A 5 -2.53 55.93 -37.13
C SER A 5 -2.67 57.32 -36.49
N LYS A 6 -3.78 58.01 -36.77
CA LYS A 6 -4.09 59.36 -36.25
C LYS A 6 -5.06 59.36 -35.08
N GLN A 7 -5.60 58.19 -34.71
CA GLN A 7 -6.47 58.07 -33.54
C GLN A 7 -5.63 57.78 -32.29
N PRO A 8 -5.97 58.37 -31.13
CA PRO A 8 -5.28 58.08 -29.89
C PRO A 8 -5.51 56.61 -29.50
N TRP A 9 -4.45 55.94 -29.01
CA TRP A 9 -4.48 54.53 -28.67
C TRP A 9 -5.62 54.13 -27.72
N GLN A 10 -6.07 55.01 -26.81
CA GLN A 10 -7.18 54.72 -25.90
C GLN A 10 -8.49 54.44 -26.66
N LYS A 11 -8.76 55.21 -27.72
CA LYS A 11 -9.95 55.02 -28.58
C LYS A 11 -9.81 53.78 -29.44
N LEU A 12 -8.60 53.48 -29.92
CA LEU A 12 -8.31 52.27 -30.69
C LEU A 12 -8.49 51.02 -29.83
N TYR A 13 -8.04 51.06 -28.57
CA TYR A 13 -8.18 49.96 -27.62
C TYR A 13 -9.65 49.72 -27.25
N GLN A 14 -10.43 50.76 -26.96
CA GLN A 14 -11.88 50.64 -26.74
C GLN A 14 -12.62 50.07 -27.98
N ALA A 15 -12.22 50.50 -29.18
CA ALA A 15 -12.77 49.94 -30.42
C ALA A 15 -12.37 48.47 -30.62
N ALA A 16 -11.17 48.07 -30.20
CA ALA A 16 -10.72 46.69 -30.22
C ALA A 16 -11.51 45.81 -29.23
N GLU A 17 -11.78 46.30 -28.02
CA GLU A 17 -12.64 45.63 -27.03
C GLU A 17 -14.04 45.38 -27.58
N PHE A 18 -14.64 46.41 -28.20
CA PHE A 18 -15.94 46.28 -28.85
C PHE A 18 -15.91 45.29 -30.03
N ALA A 19 -14.89 45.35 -30.88
CA ALA A 19 -14.71 44.41 -31.98
C ALA A 19 -14.53 42.96 -31.49
N PHE A 20 -13.85 42.77 -30.35
CA PHE A 20 -13.71 41.47 -29.71
C PHE A 20 -15.06 40.95 -29.16
N GLN A 21 -15.85 41.80 -28.50
CA GLN A 21 -17.20 41.43 -28.01
C GLN A 21 -18.16 41.04 -29.14
N GLU A 22 -18.01 41.67 -30.31
CA GLU A 22 -18.80 41.40 -31.51
C GLU A 22 -18.24 40.25 -32.37
N GLU A 23 -17.27 39.50 -31.85
CA GLU A 23 -16.62 38.37 -32.54
C GLU A 23 -15.91 38.73 -33.86
N ARG A 24 -15.54 40.00 -34.04
CA ARG A 24 -14.86 40.51 -35.25
C ARG A 24 -13.35 40.41 -35.09
N TRP A 25 -12.83 39.18 -35.01
CA TRP A 25 -11.44 38.88 -34.63
C TRP A 25 -10.38 39.58 -35.51
N LEU A 26 -10.55 39.59 -36.83
CA LEU A 26 -9.62 40.25 -37.76
C LEU A 26 -9.62 41.77 -37.61
N ALA A 27 -10.75 42.36 -37.20
CA ALA A 27 -10.84 43.79 -36.94
C ALA A 27 -10.19 44.14 -35.59
N ALA A 28 -10.44 43.33 -34.56
CA ALA A 28 -9.81 43.48 -33.25
C ALA A 28 -8.27 43.35 -33.34
N ASP A 29 -7.76 42.36 -34.08
CA ASP A 29 -6.32 42.15 -34.32
C ASP A 29 -5.66 43.41 -34.90
N ARG A 30 -6.19 43.93 -36.01
CA ARG A 30 -5.67 45.15 -36.66
C ARG A 30 -5.71 46.38 -35.75
N LEU A 31 -6.76 46.52 -34.95
CA LEU A 31 -6.89 47.63 -34.01
C LEU A 31 -5.84 47.52 -32.88
N LEU A 32 -5.60 46.32 -32.37
CA LEU A 32 -4.62 46.05 -31.31
C LEU A 32 -3.17 46.20 -31.80
N GLU A 33 -2.86 45.76 -33.02
CA GLU A 33 -1.55 46.02 -33.63
C GLU A 33 -1.27 47.53 -33.73
N GLU A 34 -2.29 48.34 -34.05
CA GLU A 34 -2.12 49.79 -34.11
C GLU A 34 -2.00 50.44 -32.72
N VAL A 35 -2.70 49.91 -31.70
CA VAL A 35 -2.49 50.30 -30.29
C VAL A 35 -1.05 50.04 -29.89
N LEU A 36 -0.50 48.86 -30.20
CA LEU A 36 0.86 48.47 -29.82
C LEU A 36 1.96 49.20 -30.61
N LYS A 37 1.66 49.73 -31.80
CA LYS A 37 2.59 50.66 -32.49
C LYS A 37 2.70 52.01 -31.78
N GLN A 38 1.61 52.49 -31.18
CA GLN A 38 1.58 53.77 -30.46
C GLN A 38 2.08 53.61 -29.01
N GLU A 39 1.72 52.50 -28.36
CA GLU A 39 2.11 52.17 -26.99
C GLU A 39 2.68 50.74 -26.90
N PRO A 40 3.99 50.56 -27.19
CA PRO A 40 4.62 49.24 -27.29
C PRO A 40 4.67 48.45 -25.97
N ASN A 41 4.42 49.09 -24.84
CA ASN A 41 4.47 48.49 -23.50
C ASN A 41 3.07 48.36 -22.86
N HIS A 42 2.00 48.36 -23.66
CA HIS A 42 0.64 48.27 -23.15
C HIS A 42 0.24 46.82 -22.80
N ALA A 43 0.34 46.43 -21.53
CA ALA A 43 0.06 45.08 -21.06
C ALA A 43 -1.36 44.57 -21.44
N SER A 44 -2.43 45.35 -21.20
CA SER A 44 -3.79 44.90 -21.51
C SER A 44 -4.07 44.72 -23.01
N ALA A 45 -3.40 45.49 -23.88
CA ALA A 45 -3.47 45.30 -25.33
C ALA A 45 -2.88 43.96 -25.75
N PHE A 46 -1.75 43.57 -25.16
CA PHE A 46 -1.17 42.23 -25.35
C PHE A 46 -2.08 41.11 -24.81
N HIS A 47 -2.74 41.29 -23.66
CA HIS A 47 -3.70 40.31 -23.13
C HIS A 47 -4.89 40.12 -24.08
N LEU A 48 -5.52 41.22 -24.52
CA LEU A 48 -6.65 41.16 -25.43
C LEU A 48 -6.25 40.56 -26.79
N LEU A 49 -5.02 40.85 -27.25
CA LEU A 49 -4.45 40.27 -28.46
C LEU A 49 -4.25 38.76 -28.32
N GLY A 50 -3.80 38.29 -27.16
CA GLY A 50 -3.74 36.86 -26.82
C GLY A 50 -5.09 36.16 -26.99
N LYS A 51 -6.17 36.77 -26.46
CA LYS A 51 -7.54 36.23 -26.61
C LYS A 51 -8.02 36.25 -28.06
N VAL A 52 -7.71 37.30 -28.82
CA VAL A 52 -8.03 37.39 -30.26
C VAL A 52 -7.32 36.28 -31.04
N TYR A 53 -6.04 36.05 -30.79
CA TYR A 53 -5.27 35.00 -31.46
C TYR A 53 -5.74 33.60 -31.11
N LEU A 54 -6.17 33.36 -29.87
CA LEU A 54 -6.80 32.09 -29.48
C LEU A 54 -8.09 31.83 -30.29
N LYS A 55 -8.95 32.84 -30.47
CA LYS A 55 -10.16 32.71 -31.33
C LYS A 55 -9.85 32.49 -32.81
N GLN A 56 -8.65 32.87 -33.25
CA GLN A 56 -8.14 32.59 -34.60
C GLN A 56 -7.37 31.25 -34.69
N LEU A 57 -7.31 30.45 -33.61
CA LEU A 57 -6.52 29.21 -33.51
C LEU A 57 -5.00 29.42 -33.73
N ARG A 58 -4.50 30.63 -33.47
CA ARG A 58 -3.07 30.99 -33.57
C ARG A 58 -2.41 30.84 -32.19
N LEU A 59 -2.27 29.60 -31.73
CA LEU A 59 -1.87 29.29 -30.34
C LEU A 59 -0.50 29.85 -29.94
N ASP A 60 0.53 29.70 -30.78
CA ASP A 60 1.87 30.25 -30.47
C ASP A 60 1.89 31.78 -30.40
N ALA A 61 1.15 32.44 -31.28
CA ALA A 61 1.03 33.91 -31.27
C ALA A 61 0.23 34.38 -30.05
N ALA A 62 -0.82 33.65 -29.68
CA ALA A 62 -1.60 33.90 -28.48
C ALA A 62 -0.73 33.80 -27.22
N LEU A 63 0.06 32.74 -27.12
CA LEU A 63 0.98 32.52 -26.00
C LEU A 63 2.04 33.63 -25.93
N THR A 64 2.64 33.99 -27.06
CA THR A 64 3.65 35.06 -27.12
C THR A 64 3.08 36.40 -26.65
N ALA A 65 1.88 36.77 -27.11
CA ALA A 65 1.20 37.97 -26.66
C ALA A 65 0.87 37.92 -25.16
N GLN A 66 0.41 36.76 -24.67
CA GLN A 66 0.07 36.57 -23.27
C GLN A 66 1.30 36.62 -22.34
N GLN A 67 2.42 36.01 -22.73
CA GLN A 67 3.70 36.10 -22.03
C GLN A 67 4.22 37.54 -22.01
N ARG A 68 4.16 38.25 -23.14
CA ARG A 68 4.56 39.66 -23.21
C ARG A 68 3.71 40.55 -22.30
N SER A 69 2.43 40.24 -22.18
CA SER A 69 1.53 40.91 -21.23
C SER A 69 1.97 40.70 -19.77
N CYS A 70 2.33 39.46 -19.40
CA CYS A 70 2.81 39.11 -18.06
C CYS A 70 4.18 39.74 -17.74
N GLU A 71 5.09 39.84 -18.73
CA GLU A 71 6.39 40.51 -18.57
C GLU A 71 6.23 42.01 -18.28
N LEU A 72 5.28 42.66 -18.94
CA LEU A 72 5.05 44.10 -18.82
C LEU A 72 4.32 44.47 -17.53
N ASP A 73 3.40 43.63 -17.07
CA ASP A 73 2.73 43.80 -15.79
C ASP A 73 2.53 42.45 -15.08
N PRO A 74 3.50 42.05 -14.22
CA PRO A 74 3.43 40.79 -13.49
C PRO A 74 2.29 40.73 -12.47
N SER A 75 1.67 41.87 -12.10
CA SER A 75 0.60 41.91 -11.10
C SER A 75 -0.76 41.45 -11.64
N LEU A 76 -0.89 41.32 -12.96
CA LEU A 76 -2.12 40.88 -13.63
C LEU A 76 -2.26 39.36 -13.55
N GLY A 77 -2.79 38.84 -12.43
CA GLY A 77 -2.96 37.39 -12.21
C GLY A 77 -3.79 36.66 -13.28
N TRP A 78 -4.79 37.31 -13.88
CA TRP A 78 -5.59 36.73 -14.98
C TRP A 78 -4.78 36.51 -16.25
N ASN A 79 -3.69 37.26 -16.43
CA ASN A 79 -2.80 37.10 -17.58
C ASN A 79 -1.94 35.85 -17.44
N TRP A 80 -1.47 35.58 -16.22
CA TRP A 80 -0.78 34.34 -15.88
C TRP A 80 -1.71 33.13 -16.03
N PHE A 81 -2.97 33.26 -15.63
CA PHE A 81 -3.97 32.20 -15.80
C PHE A 81 -4.19 31.86 -17.29
N ALA A 82 -4.39 32.89 -18.13
CA ALA A 82 -4.57 32.71 -19.58
C ALA A 82 -3.33 32.11 -20.26
N ALA A 83 -2.11 32.45 -19.79
CA ALA A 83 -0.88 31.81 -20.26
C ALA A 83 -0.87 30.32 -19.92
N GLY A 84 -1.28 29.96 -18.70
CA GLY A 84 -1.41 28.58 -18.24
C GLY A 84 -2.36 27.75 -19.12
N GLU A 85 -3.54 28.27 -19.44
CA GLU A 85 -4.50 27.59 -20.32
C GLU A 85 -3.92 27.34 -21.74
N LEU A 86 -3.26 28.34 -22.33
CA LEU A 86 -2.63 28.19 -23.64
C LEU A 86 -1.50 27.15 -23.62
N LEU A 87 -0.71 27.12 -22.55
CA LEU A 87 0.36 26.15 -22.37
C LEU A 87 -0.19 24.73 -22.18
N MET A 88 -1.35 24.57 -21.55
CA MET A 88 -2.07 23.29 -21.47
C MET A 88 -2.49 22.78 -22.86
N GLU A 89 -3.07 23.64 -23.70
CA GLU A 89 -3.45 23.27 -25.08
C GLU A 89 -2.24 22.88 -25.95
N LEU A 90 -1.09 23.50 -25.69
CA LEU A 90 0.18 23.20 -26.38
C LEU A 90 0.93 21.99 -25.78
N ASN A 91 0.37 21.32 -24.77
CA ASN A 91 1.01 20.22 -24.02
C ASN A 91 2.34 20.62 -23.35
N ARG A 92 2.53 21.90 -23.03
CA ARG A 92 3.71 22.46 -22.35
C ARG A 92 3.44 22.56 -20.84
N TYR A 93 3.21 21.40 -20.22
CA TYR A 93 2.62 21.34 -18.88
C TYR A 93 3.48 21.92 -17.75
N ASP A 94 4.82 21.83 -17.83
CA ASP A 94 5.71 22.42 -16.81
C ASP A 94 5.61 23.95 -16.78
N GLU A 95 5.55 24.57 -17.96
CA GLU A 95 5.37 26.01 -18.07
C GLU A 95 3.94 26.44 -17.69
N ALA A 96 2.95 25.59 -17.98
CA ALA A 96 1.57 25.81 -17.55
C ALA A 96 1.46 25.85 -16.02
N LEU A 97 2.13 24.90 -15.33
CA LEU A 97 2.15 24.86 -13.86
C LEU A 97 2.75 26.13 -13.26
N LEU A 98 3.91 26.56 -13.76
CA LEU A 98 4.53 27.81 -13.33
C LEU A 98 3.57 29.00 -13.53
N SER A 99 2.87 29.05 -14.67
CA SER A 99 1.92 30.12 -14.96
C SER A 99 0.71 30.12 -14.03
N PHE A 100 0.13 28.95 -13.73
CA PHE A 100 -0.98 28.84 -12.77
C PHE A 100 -0.54 29.14 -11.33
N GLU A 101 0.67 28.77 -10.92
CA GLU A 101 1.22 29.11 -9.60
C GLU A 101 1.42 30.63 -9.45
N GLN A 102 1.91 31.31 -10.49
CA GLN A 102 1.97 32.78 -10.52
C GLN A 102 0.57 33.41 -10.50
N ALA A 103 -0.39 32.83 -11.23
CA ALA A 103 -1.78 33.30 -11.22
C ALA A 103 -2.39 33.23 -9.82
N LEU A 104 -2.24 32.10 -9.12
CA LEU A 104 -2.73 31.92 -7.75
C LEU A 104 -2.02 32.86 -6.75
N ALA A 105 -0.72 33.10 -6.92
CA ALA A 105 0.01 34.06 -6.10
C ALA A 105 -0.55 35.48 -6.21
N MET A 106 -1.00 35.88 -7.41
CA MET A 106 -1.61 37.21 -7.65
C MET A 106 -3.11 37.24 -7.35
N LEU A 107 -3.80 36.10 -7.41
CA LEU A 107 -5.24 35.94 -7.17
C LEU A 107 -5.52 34.94 -6.01
N PRO A 108 -5.09 35.23 -4.77
CA PRO A 108 -5.19 34.27 -3.67
C PRO A 108 -6.63 33.96 -3.23
N SER A 109 -7.62 34.78 -3.62
CA SER A 109 -9.04 34.52 -3.38
C SER A 109 -9.66 33.50 -4.35
N GLU A 110 -8.97 33.19 -5.46
CA GLU A 110 -9.46 32.30 -6.51
C GLU A 110 -8.96 30.87 -6.28
N GLU A 111 -9.39 30.24 -5.18
CA GLU A 111 -8.94 28.90 -4.78
C GLU A 111 -9.16 27.82 -5.86
N TRP A 112 -10.14 28.00 -6.76
CA TRP A 112 -10.41 27.07 -7.87
C TRP A 112 -9.25 26.97 -8.88
N ILE A 113 -8.30 27.93 -8.90
CA ILE A 113 -7.06 27.80 -9.70
C ILE A 113 -6.24 26.58 -9.24
N LEU A 114 -6.37 26.17 -7.97
CA LEU A 114 -5.76 24.93 -7.48
C LEU A 114 -6.23 23.70 -8.27
N ASP A 115 -7.47 23.70 -8.80
CA ASP A 115 -7.96 22.59 -9.61
C ASP A 115 -7.33 22.58 -11.01
N GLN A 116 -6.97 23.75 -11.56
CA GLN A 116 -6.19 23.82 -12.81
C GLN A 116 -4.73 23.40 -12.60
N ILE A 117 -4.13 23.75 -11.47
CA ILE A 117 -2.81 23.25 -11.09
C ILE A 117 -2.84 21.71 -10.98
N LYS A 118 -3.86 21.15 -10.32
CA LYS A 118 -4.06 19.68 -10.28
C LYS A 118 -4.21 19.11 -11.69
N ALA A 119 -5.07 19.68 -12.54
CA ALA A 119 -5.26 19.22 -13.92
C ALA A 119 -3.95 19.25 -14.74
N ALA A 120 -3.13 20.29 -14.58
CA ALA A 120 -1.83 20.40 -15.23
C ALA A 120 -0.83 19.34 -14.73
N ARG A 121 -0.81 19.04 -13.42
CA ARG A 121 -0.02 17.93 -12.86
C ARG A 121 -0.49 16.58 -13.43
N ILE A 122 -1.81 16.37 -13.51
CA ILE A 122 -2.44 15.19 -14.14
C ILE A 122 -1.95 15.02 -15.57
N ALA A 123 -2.06 16.06 -16.39
CA ALA A 123 -1.71 16.00 -17.80
C ALA A 123 -0.21 15.80 -18.02
N ARG A 124 0.63 16.50 -17.25
CA ARG A 124 2.10 16.37 -17.30
C ARG A 124 2.55 14.93 -17.12
N PHE A 125 2.15 14.33 -16.01
CA PHE A 125 2.49 12.94 -15.74
C PHE A 125 1.91 12.00 -16.78
N SER A 126 0.64 12.18 -17.19
CA SER A 126 0.02 11.32 -18.19
C SER A 126 0.83 11.30 -19.48
N ALA A 127 1.42 12.45 -19.85
CA ALA A 127 2.35 12.53 -20.96
C ALA A 127 3.70 11.84 -20.68
N CYS A 128 4.27 11.99 -19.48
CA CYS A 128 5.53 11.34 -19.07
C CYS A 128 5.41 9.81 -18.98
N THR A 129 4.27 9.29 -18.52
CA THR A 129 4.04 7.86 -18.28
C THR A 129 3.21 7.19 -19.38
N ALA A 130 2.99 7.89 -20.49
CA ALA A 130 2.15 7.42 -21.60
C ALA A 130 2.50 5.97 -22.00
N GLY A 131 1.48 5.12 -22.02
CA GLY A 131 1.58 3.70 -22.35
C GLY A 131 1.74 2.74 -21.16
N GLU A 132 1.80 3.24 -19.92
CA GLU A 132 1.82 2.41 -18.72
C GLU A 132 0.45 2.44 -18.01
N ASP A 133 -0.15 1.27 -17.78
CA ASP A 133 -1.34 1.15 -16.92
C ASP A 133 -0.89 0.92 -15.48
N LEU A 134 -1.15 1.91 -14.63
CA LEU A 134 -0.80 1.83 -13.21
C LEU A 134 -1.58 0.76 -12.45
N LYS A 135 -2.67 0.24 -13.01
CA LYS A 135 -3.37 -0.93 -12.44
C LYS A 135 -2.58 -2.21 -12.61
N GLU A 136 -1.68 -2.28 -13.59
CA GLU A 136 -0.78 -3.40 -13.78
C GLU A 136 0.44 -3.30 -12.87
N GLY A 137 0.83 -2.12 -12.40
CA GLY A 137 1.98 -1.91 -11.52
C GLY A 137 2.67 -0.58 -11.78
N ILE A 138 3.83 -0.36 -11.15
CA ILE A 138 4.65 0.83 -11.42
C ILE A 138 5.59 0.49 -12.57
N GLY A 139 5.24 0.93 -13.77
CA GLY A 139 6.10 0.76 -14.94
C GLY A 139 7.39 1.58 -14.87
N PRO A 140 8.39 1.30 -15.75
CA PRO A 140 9.69 1.98 -15.74
C PRO A 140 9.60 3.51 -15.88
N LYS A 141 8.72 4.05 -16.73
CA LYS A 141 8.56 5.50 -16.92
C LYS A 141 7.96 6.15 -15.68
N THR A 142 6.90 5.54 -15.14
CA THR A 142 6.25 5.96 -13.89
C THR A 142 7.24 5.96 -12.75
N TYR A 143 8.06 4.92 -12.64
CA TYR A 143 9.05 4.83 -11.58
C TYR A 143 10.12 5.91 -11.71
N ARG A 144 10.61 6.17 -12.93
CA ARG A 144 11.60 7.23 -13.17
C ARG A 144 11.05 8.62 -12.86
N TYR A 145 9.78 8.87 -13.21
CA TYR A 145 9.10 10.09 -12.78
C TYR A 145 9.08 10.18 -11.24
N TRP A 146 8.71 9.10 -10.56
CA TRP A 146 8.71 9.08 -9.10
C TRP A 146 10.10 9.36 -8.50
N ILE A 147 11.15 8.73 -9.03
CA ILE A 147 12.53 8.96 -8.61
C ILE A 147 12.89 10.45 -8.73
N GLN A 148 12.59 11.07 -9.86
CA GLN A 148 12.97 12.45 -10.15
C GLN A 148 12.28 13.46 -9.21
N HIS A 149 11.06 13.16 -8.78
CA HIS A 149 10.21 14.13 -8.08
C HIS A 149 9.99 13.84 -6.59
N HIS A 150 10.20 12.60 -6.14
CA HIS A 150 9.76 12.16 -4.81
C HIS A 150 10.78 11.34 -4.02
N GLU A 151 11.72 10.63 -4.68
CA GLU A 151 12.73 9.88 -3.94
C GLU A 151 13.69 10.83 -3.21
N SER A 152 13.89 10.62 -1.91
CA SER A 152 14.93 11.33 -1.16
C SER A 152 16.31 10.86 -1.62
N PRO A 153 17.23 11.77 -1.98
CA PRO A 153 18.57 11.38 -2.40
C PRO A 153 19.33 10.74 -1.25
N LEU A 154 20.09 9.68 -1.55
CA LEU A 154 21.00 9.08 -0.59
C LEU A 154 22.16 10.04 -0.24
N PRO A 155 22.71 10.00 0.99
CA PRO A 155 23.83 10.85 1.36
C PRO A 155 25.08 10.61 0.49
N THR A 156 25.93 11.63 0.38
CA THR A 156 27.17 11.52 -0.39
C THR A 156 28.21 10.66 0.32
N ALA A 157 29.05 9.97 -0.46
CA ALA A 157 30.08 9.05 0.05
C ALA A 157 31.22 9.73 0.84
N SER A 158 31.26 11.07 0.87
CA SER A 158 32.27 11.84 1.63
C SER A 158 31.99 11.90 3.13
N VAL A 159 30.82 11.45 3.60
CA VAL A 159 30.51 11.34 5.03
C VAL A 159 31.23 10.12 5.61
N PRO A 160 32.09 10.30 6.64
CA PRO A 160 32.82 9.18 7.26
C PRO A 160 31.87 8.25 8.01
N LEU A 161 32.12 6.94 7.91
CA LEU A 161 31.37 5.93 8.63
C LEU A 161 31.89 5.78 10.08
N ARG A 162 30.97 5.66 11.04
CA ARG A 162 31.21 5.34 12.45
C ARG A 162 31.35 3.84 12.67
N ASP A 163 30.47 3.05 12.06
CA ASP A 163 30.48 1.59 12.16
C ASP A 163 31.32 0.95 11.04
N GLU A 164 31.80 -0.26 11.30
CA GLU A 164 32.46 -1.08 10.28
C GLU A 164 31.45 -1.93 9.52
N TYR A 165 31.57 -1.94 8.19
CA TYR A 165 30.74 -2.72 7.29
C TYR A 165 31.60 -3.70 6.50
N TRP A 166 31.12 -4.92 6.37
CA TRP A 166 31.86 -6.05 5.81
C TRP A 166 31.02 -6.77 4.76
N CYS A 167 31.64 -7.32 3.72
CA CYS A 167 30.97 -8.25 2.80
C CYS A 167 31.75 -9.57 2.71
N LEU A 168 31.07 -10.64 2.32
CA LEU A 168 31.71 -11.92 2.05
C LEU A 168 32.27 -11.93 0.62
N ASP A 169 33.56 -12.18 0.47
CA ASP A 169 34.19 -12.37 -0.82
C ASP A 169 33.83 -13.77 -1.39
N PRO A 170 33.20 -13.84 -2.58
CA PRO A 170 32.77 -15.10 -3.15
C PRO A 170 33.92 -16.02 -3.59
N GLN A 171 35.14 -15.51 -3.81
CA GLN A 171 36.27 -16.28 -4.33
C GLN A 171 37.01 -17.06 -3.26
N ASN A 172 37.15 -16.49 -2.07
CA ASN A 172 38.00 -17.02 -0.99
C ASN A 172 37.26 -17.20 0.34
N GLN A 173 35.95 -16.87 0.40
CA GLN A 173 35.12 -16.91 1.61
C GLN A 173 35.68 -16.09 2.79
N GLN A 174 36.42 -15.02 2.51
CA GLN A 174 36.93 -14.09 3.51
C GLN A 174 36.02 -12.87 3.66
N LEU A 175 36.11 -12.20 4.81
CA LEU A 175 35.39 -10.95 5.05
C LEU A 175 36.22 -9.78 4.53
N LYS A 176 35.67 -9.05 3.56
CA LYS A 176 36.24 -7.84 2.98
C LYS A 176 35.60 -6.62 3.63
N ARG A 177 36.42 -5.68 4.12
CA ARG A 177 35.93 -4.42 4.67
C ARG A 177 35.41 -3.51 3.55
N LEU A 178 34.22 -2.96 3.73
CA LEU A 178 33.65 -1.95 2.84
C LEU A 178 34.10 -0.57 3.30
N ARG A 179 34.62 0.24 2.39
CA ARG A 179 35.06 1.62 2.66
C ARG A 179 34.38 2.62 1.70
N PRO A 180 33.96 3.80 2.19
CA PRO A 180 33.38 4.85 1.35
C PRO A 180 34.33 5.43 0.30
N ASP A 181 35.63 5.44 0.60
CA ASP A 181 36.66 6.19 -0.11
C ASP A 181 37.45 5.34 -1.12
N CYS A 182 37.07 4.07 -1.30
CA CYS A 182 37.75 3.11 -2.17
C CYS A 182 39.27 2.98 -1.90
N SER A 183 39.73 3.26 -0.67
CA SER A 183 41.12 3.00 -0.26
C SER A 183 41.43 1.49 -0.28
N LYS A 184 42.72 1.12 -0.32
CA LYS A 184 43.19 -0.28 -0.52
C LYS A 184 42.36 -1.30 0.27
N ASP A 185 41.93 -2.35 -0.42
CA ASP A 185 41.15 -3.44 0.16
C ASP A 185 41.82 -4.03 1.40
N GLU A 186 41.08 -4.06 2.50
CA GLU A 186 41.48 -4.71 3.75
C GLU A 186 40.64 -5.99 3.91
N PHE A 187 41.31 -7.13 3.83
CA PHE A 187 40.69 -8.44 4.02
C PHE A 187 41.02 -8.93 5.41
N LEU A 188 40.00 -9.33 6.17
CA LEU A 188 40.21 -10.11 7.39
C LEU A 188 40.26 -11.58 7.00
N THR A 189 41.38 -12.23 7.30
CA THR A 189 41.39 -13.69 7.42
C THR A 189 40.62 -14.04 8.68
N PRO A 190 39.52 -14.81 8.63
CA PRO A 190 38.84 -15.26 9.83
C PRO A 190 39.70 -16.33 10.53
N THR A 191 40.82 -15.93 11.14
CA THR A 191 41.58 -16.73 12.10
C THR A 191 41.55 -16.01 13.42
N ALA A 192 40.73 -16.50 14.35
CA ALA A 192 40.50 -15.88 15.64
C ALA A 192 41.76 -15.86 16.51
N PRO A 193 42.28 -14.68 16.88
CA PRO A 193 43.10 -14.55 18.06
C PRO A 193 42.15 -14.08 19.17
N LEU A 194 41.57 -15.06 19.90
CA LEU A 194 40.59 -14.97 21.02
C LEU A 194 39.14 -15.40 20.66
N GLY A 195 38.92 -16.69 20.36
CA GLY A 195 37.61 -17.38 20.45
C GLY A 195 37.18 -18.20 19.21
N ASP A 196 36.36 -19.25 19.39
CA ASP A 196 35.93 -20.21 18.33
C ASP A 196 34.97 -19.65 17.24
N SER A 197 34.87 -18.32 17.05
CA SER A 197 33.89 -17.72 16.13
C SER A 197 34.55 -16.99 14.94
N PRO A 198 34.02 -17.13 13.71
CA PRO A 198 34.55 -16.45 12.52
C PRO A 198 34.17 -14.95 12.44
N TRP A 199 33.35 -14.46 13.39
CA TRP A 199 32.79 -13.11 13.35
C TRP A 199 33.56 -12.11 14.23
N PRO A 200 33.81 -10.89 13.73
CA PRO A 200 34.25 -9.75 14.55
C PRO A 200 33.33 -9.48 15.75
N THR A 201 33.83 -8.76 16.76
CA THR A 201 33.03 -8.40 17.94
C THR A 201 31.97 -7.34 17.62
N ASP A 202 32.23 -6.46 16.67
CA ASP A 202 31.38 -5.32 16.32
C ASP A 202 31.30 -5.13 14.81
N GLY A 203 30.32 -4.34 14.36
CA GLY A 203 30.09 -4.04 12.95
C GLY A 203 28.95 -4.84 12.31
N TRP A 204 28.82 -4.66 11.00
CA TRP A 204 27.71 -5.17 10.20
C TRP A 204 28.20 -5.98 9.00
N LEU A 205 27.58 -7.13 8.77
CA LEU A 205 27.75 -7.94 7.57
C LEU A 205 26.70 -7.54 6.54
N ILE A 206 27.15 -7.06 5.39
CA ILE A 206 26.34 -6.88 4.19
C ILE A 206 26.40 -8.16 3.35
N LEU A 207 25.26 -8.83 3.20
CA LEU A 207 25.09 -9.94 2.28
C LEU A 207 24.34 -9.46 1.03
N LEU A 208 25.04 -9.50 -0.10
CA LEU A 208 24.50 -9.14 -1.41
C LEU A 208 24.19 -10.39 -2.22
N GLY A 209 23.04 -10.42 -2.88
CA GLY A 209 22.70 -11.41 -3.89
C GLY A 209 23.69 -11.40 -5.05
N ASP A 210 23.79 -12.52 -5.75
CA ASP A 210 24.65 -12.62 -6.93
C ASP A 210 24.18 -11.62 -7.99
N GLY A 211 25.08 -10.72 -8.42
CA GLY A 211 24.77 -9.65 -9.37
C GLY A 211 24.01 -8.45 -8.79
N ALA A 212 23.66 -8.46 -7.51
CA ALA A 212 23.10 -7.31 -6.82
C ALA A 212 24.17 -6.24 -6.56
N GLN A 213 23.80 -4.97 -6.67
CA GLN A 213 24.73 -3.84 -6.55
C GLN A 213 24.22 -2.82 -5.53
N LEU A 214 25.04 -2.50 -4.53
CA LEU A 214 24.72 -1.38 -3.63
C LEU A 214 24.68 -0.07 -4.41
N ARG A 215 23.69 0.77 -4.09
CA ARG A 215 23.63 2.13 -4.63
C ARG A 215 24.76 3.00 -4.06
N PRO A 216 25.26 3.98 -4.83
CA PRO A 216 26.08 5.04 -4.28
C PRO A 216 25.37 5.73 -3.10
N GLY A 217 26.06 5.85 -1.96
CA GLY A 217 25.49 6.43 -0.73
C GLY A 217 24.70 5.44 0.14
N ALA A 218 24.56 4.16 -0.27
CA ALA A 218 23.76 3.18 0.47
C ALA A 218 24.25 2.93 1.91
N LEU A 219 25.58 2.82 2.10
CA LEU A 219 26.16 2.63 3.43
C LEU A 219 25.91 3.84 4.33
N GLN A 220 26.04 5.05 3.81
CA GLN A 220 25.76 6.28 4.55
C GLN A 220 24.27 6.44 4.87
N GLY A 221 23.39 6.04 3.95
CA GLY A 221 21.95 6.01 4.19
C GLY A 221 21.58 5.05 5.32
N LEU A 222 22.14 3.83 5.27
CA LEU A 222 21.99 2.82 6.32
C LEU A 222 22.50 3.34 7.68
N GLU A 223 23.69 3.94 7.71
CA GLU A 223 24.26 4.46 8.95
C GLU A 223 23.47 5.64 9.51
N SER A 224 23.04 6.58 8.65
CA SER A 224 22.24 7.72 9.07
C SER A 224 20.94 7.27 9.75
N TRP A 225 20.31 6.22 9.21
CA TRP A 225 19.13 5.62 9.79
C TRP A 225 19.41 4.93 11.13
N LEU A 226 20.50 4.15 11.22
CA LEU A 226 20.95 3.54 12.47
C LEU A 226 21.22 4.59 13.55
N ILE A 227 21.85 5.72 13.21
CA ILE A 227 22.07 6.85 14.13
C ILE A 227 20.74 7.46 14.58
N GLY A 228 19.77 7.62 13.68
CA GLY A 228 18.43 8.12 14.01
C GLY A 228 17.76 7.28 15.10
N ILE A 229 17.84 5.94 14.99
CA ILE A 229 17.32 5.01 16.01
C ILE A 229 17.99 5.24 17.37
N HIS A 230 19.32 5.42 17.40
CA HIS A 230 20.03 5.71 18.65
C HIS A 230 19.58 7.04 19.28
N GLN A 231 19.30 8.07 18.47
CA GLN A 231 18.85 9.36 18.99
C GLN A 231 17.42 9.29 19.54
N GLU A 232 16.53 8.54 18.89
CA GLU A 232 15.16 8.31 19.38
C GLU A 232 15.11 7.50 20.68
N GLN A 233 16.07 6.58 20.90
CA GLN A 233 16.21 5.86 22.18
C GLN A 233 16.36 6.80 23.39
N HIS A 234 16.89 8.01 23.20
CA HIS A 234 17.10 8.98 24.26
C HIS A 234 15.86 9.87 24.54
N LEU A 235 14.80 9.77 23.72
CA LEU A 235 13.55 10.48 23.91
C LEU A 235 12.49 9.51 24.45
N SER A 236 12.23 9.56 25.76
CA SER A 236 11.20 8.74 26.41
C SER A 236 9.81 9.06 25.86
N ALA A 237 9.22 8.16 25.07
CA ALA A 237 7.80 8.23 24.72
C ALA A 237 6.95 8.03 25.99
N PRO A 238 5.85 8.79 26.18
CA PRO A 238 4.97 8.60 27.33
C PRO A 238 4.34 7.19 27.33
N ALA A 239 4.36 6.52 28.48
CA ALA A 239 3.88 5.16 28.72
C ALA A 239 2.36 4.94 28.51
N THR A 240 1.63 5.94 28.02
CA THR A 240 0.18 5.90 27.77
C THR A 240 -0.18 5.54 26.33
N SER A 241 0.81 5.31 25.45
CA SER A 241 0.58 4.85 24.08
C SER A 241 0.13 3.39 24.06
N LEU A 242 -1.04 3.10 23.51
CA LEU A 242 -1.49 1.74 23.18
C LEU A 242 -0.89 1.21 21.86
N CYS A 243 0.12 1.88 21.29
CA CYS A 243 0.76 1.36 20.07
C CYS A 243 1.61 0.12 20.40
N PRO A 244 1.27 -1.07 19.87
CA PRO A 244 2.04 -2.29 20.09
C PRO A 244 3.51 -2.14 19.64
N LEU A 245 3.73 -1.32 18.60
CA LEU A 245 5.03 -1.08 17.96
C LEU A 245 5.91 -0.07 18.72
N LYS A 246 5.34 0.87 19.48
CA LYS A 246 6.11 1.90 20.24
C LYS A 246 6.39 1.54 21.69
N ASN A 247 5.79 0.47 22.21
CA ASN A 247 5.99 0.03 23.61
C ASN A 247 7.17 -0.95 23.78
N GLN A 248 7.92 -1.25 22.71
CA GLN A 248 9.18 -1.97 22.82
C GLN A 248 10.33 -0.98 23.04
N PRO A 249 11.29 -1.27 23.93
CA PRO A 249 12.51 -0.47 23.99
C PRO A 249 13.14 -0.46 22.60
N LEU A 250 13.37 0.73 22.03
CA LEU A 250 14.14 0.87 20.80
C LEU A 250 15.50 0.24 21.10
N MET A 251 15.75 -0.92 20.50
CA MET A 251 17.00 -1.65 20.63
C MET A 251 17.52 -1.87 19.22
N LEU A 252 18.85 -1.90 19.08
CA LEU A 252 19.46 -2.11 17.76
C LEU A 252 18.95 -3.41 17.12
N PRO A 253 18.60 -3.39 15.81
CA PRO A 253 18.20 -4.59 15.10
C PRO A 253 19.37 -5.57 14.96
N ASP A 254 19.04 -6.84 14.78
CA ASP A 254 19.97 -7.93 14.49
C ASP A 254 20.06 -8.19 12.97
N LEU A 255 18.96 -7.92 12.26
CA LEU A 255 18.83 -8.03 10.80
C LEU A 255 18.13 -6.78 10.26
N ILE A 256 18.69 -6.18 9.21
CA ILE A 256 18.11 -5.07 8.47
C ILE A 256 17.93 -5.48 7.00
N TYR A 257 16.82 -5.06 6.41
CA TYR A 257 16.59 -5.14 4.97
C TYR A 257 16.02 -3.82 4.46
N SER A 258 16.20 -3.56 3.16
CA SER A 258 15.79 -2.31 2.53
C SER A 258 14.87 -2.54 1.34
N ASP A 259 14.31 -1.47 0.78
CA ASP A 259 13.69 -1.52 -0.54
C ASP A 259 14.76 -1.73 -1.62
N GLU A 260 14.32 -2.20 -2.80
CA GLU A 260 15.20 -2.46 -3.95
C GLU A 260 14.52 -2.08 -5.26
N ASP A 261 15.31 -2.00 -6.31
CA ASP A 261 14.84 -1.91 -7.69
C ASP A 261 15.82 -2.62 -8.62
N GLY A 262 15.51 -2.69 -9.91
CA GLY A 262 16.39 -3.22 -10.95
C GLY A 262 17.05 -2.13 -11.80
N LEU A 263 18.02 -2.55 -12.63
CA LEU A 263 18.54 -1.75 -13.73
C LEU A 263 18.14 -2.40 -15.05
N ASP A 264 17.62 -1.60 -15.98
CA ASP A 264 17.31 -2.05 -17.33
C ASP A 264 18.57 -2.17 -18.21
N ALA A 265 18.40 -2.58 -19.47
CA ALA A 265 19.50 -2.75 -20.42
C ALA A 265 20.30 -1.47 -20.72
N TYR A 266 19.76 -0.29 -20.35
CA TYR A 266 20.41 1.02 -20.51
C TYR A 266 21.00 1.54 -19.19
N GLY A 267 20.96 0.74 -18.12
CA GLY A 267 21.41 1.14 -16.79
C GLY A 267 20.47 2.12 -16.09
N GLN A 268 19.21 2.22 -16.54
CA GLN A 268 18.20 3.06 -15.89
C GLN A 268 17.41 2.23 -14.89
N ARG A 269 17.07 2.86 -13.76
CA ARG A 269 16.29 2.21 -12.70
C ARG A 269 14.89 1.82 -13.20
N CYS A 270 14.44 0.63 -12.81
CA CYS A 270 13.16 0.02 -13.17
C CYS A 270 12.68 -0.95 -12.09
N ASP A 271 11.43 -1.43 -12.19
CA ASP A 271 10.89 -2.53 -11.37
C ASP A 271 11.10 -2.37 -9.84
N PRO A 272 10.52 -1.33 -9.23
CA PRO A 272 10.69 -1.07 -7.80
C PRO A 272 9.97 -2.10 -6.94
N TRP A 273 10.67 -2.60 -5.92
CA TRP A 273 10.09 -3.37 -4.84
C TRP A 273 10.17 -2.61 -3.52
N PHE A 274 9.08 -1.90 -3.21
CA PHE A 274 8.80 -1.34 -1.89
C PHE A 274 8.29 -2.45 -0.97
N LYS A 275 9.15 -2.91 -0.07
CA LYS A 275 8.88 -4.07 0.77
C LYS A 275 7.98 -3.68 1.94
N PRO A 276 7.04 -4.54 2.35
CA PRO A 276 6.35 -4.32 3.61
C PRO A 276 7.32 -4.46 4.79
N GLY A 277 6.91 -3.99 5.96
CA GLY A 277 7.54 -4.38 7.21
C GLY A 277 7.45 -5.91 7.46
N TRP A 278 8.16 -6.37 8.48
CA TRP A 278 8.42 -7.80 8.65
C TRP A 278 7.17 -8.56 9.07
N VAL A 279 6.75 -9.50 8.22
CA VAL A 279 5.71 -10.48 8.49
C VAL A 279 6.20 -11.81 7.94
N GLU A 280 6.28 -12.83 8.80
CA GLU A 280 6.80 -14.16 8.44
C GLU A 280 6.03 -14.77 7.28
N GLU A 281 4.68 -14.74 7.33
CA GLU A 281 3.82 -15.27 6.28
C GLU A 281 4.07 -14.63 4.91
N SER A 282 4.16 -13.30 4.87
CA SER A 282 4.45 -12.57 3.63
C SER A 282 5.85 -12.89 3.11
N PHE A 283 6.84 -12.99 4.00
CA PHE A 283 8.21 -13.34 3.63
C PHE A 283 8.30 -14.75 3.05
N TRP A 284 7.58 -15.73 3.62
CA TRP A 284 7.59 -17.09 3.10
C TRP A 284 6.98 -17.19 1.70
N SER A 285 5.96 -16.40 1.38
CA SER A 285 5.40 -16.38 0.02
C SER A 285 6.21 -15.53 -0.96
N SER A 286 6.93 -14.51 -0.49
CA SER A 286 7.73 -13.61 -1.33
C SER A 286 9.09 -13.35 -0.66
N PRO A 287 10.08 -14.25 -0.83
CA PRO A 287 11.33 -14.19 -0.07
C PRO A 287 12.25 -13.06 -0.57
N TRP A 288 12.22 -11.92 0.14
CA TRP A 288 12.83 -10.66 -0.30
C TRP A 288 14.20 -10.32 0.29
N LEU A 289 14.82 -11.25 1.02
CA LEU A 289 16.12 -11.00 1.68
C LEU A 289 17.35 -11.41 0.83
N SER A 290 17.15 -11.97 -0.36
CA SER A 290 18.28 -12.54 -1.11
C SER A 290 19.08 -11.52 -1.92
N ASN A 291 18.53 -10.35 -2.25
CA ASN A 291 19.28 -9.26 -2.89
C ASN A 291 20.10 -8.45 -1.88
N LEU A 292 19.53 -8.12 -0.73
CA LEU A 292 20.23 -7.47 0.38
C LEU A 292 19.70 -7.95 1.72
N SER A 293 20.61 -8.40 2.58
CA SER A 293 20.38 -8.50 4.02
C SER A 293 21.60 -8.00 4.78
N VAL A 294 21.36 -7.29 5.89
CA VAL A 294 22.41 -6.69 6.71
C VAL A 294 22.32 -7.24 8.12
N TRP A 295 23.37 -7.90 8.58
CA TRP A 295 23.37 -8.64 9.84
C TRP A 295 24.34 -8.04 10.83
N ARG A 296 23.90 -7.93 12.09
CA ARG A 296 24.75 -7.45 13.17
C ARG A 296 25.76 -8.53 13.57
N MET A 297 27.06 -8.23 13.47
CA MET A 297 28.11 -9.24 13.65
C MET A 297 28.19 -9.78 15.07
N SER A 298 28.01 -8.93 16.08
CA SER A 298 27.94 -9.37 17.48
C SER A 298 26.83 -10.41 17.70
N TRP A 299 25.66 -10.22 17.07
CA TRP A 299 24.58 -11.19 17.15
C TRP A 299 24.92 -12.51 16.45
N LEU A 300 25.53 -12.46 15.26
CA LEU A 300 25.99 -13.67 14.54
C LEU A 300 27.02 -14.46 15.37
N ARG A 301 27.94 -13.75 16.02
CA ARG A 301 28.95 -14.29 16.94
C ARG A 301 28.30 -14.97 18.14
N ASP A 302 27.41 -14.27 18.83
CA ASP A 302 26.72 -14.77 20.03
C ASP A 302 25.89 -16.02 19.73
N ARG A 303 25.29 -16.09 18.54
CA ARG A 303 24.53 -17.25 18.06
C ARG A 303 25.39 -18.35 17.44
N GLN A 304 26.71 -18.15 17.37
CA GLN A 304 27.68 -19.11 16.82
C GLN A 304 27.31 -19.58 15.40
N LEU A 305 26.75 -18.68 14.58
CA LEU A 305 26.44 -19.01 13.19
C LEU A 305 27.74 -19.18 12.40
N PRO A 306 27.83 -20.15 11.46
CA PRO A 306 28.98 -20.22 10.55
C PRO A 306 28.93 -19.09 9.52
N LEU A 307 30.02 -18.88 8.78
CA LEU A 307 29.99 -18.02 7.60
C LEU A 307 28.95 -18.55 6.58
N PRO A 308 28.17 -17.67 5.93
CA PRO A 308 27.20 -18.09 4.93
C PRO A 308 27.89 -18.71 3.71
N PRO A 309 27.34 -19.78 3.12
CA PRO A 309 27.82 -20.30 1.85
C PRO A 309 27.69 -19.27 0.72
N THR A 310 28.56 -19.39 -0.28
CA THR A 310 28.56 -18.51 -1.44
C THR A 310 27.52 -18.91 -2.48
N ASP A 311 27.13 -20.19 -2.56
CA ASP A 311 26.09 -20.67 -3.46
C ASP A 311 24.68 -20.26 -3.00
N LEU A 312 23.79 -19.98 -3.96
CA LEU A 312 22.44 -19.47 -3.69
C LEU A 312 21.62 -20.38 -2.77
N LYS A 313 21.67 -21.70 -2.96
CA LYS A 313 20.88 -22.67 -2.19
C LYS A 313 21.39 -22.80 -0.75
N GLY A 314 22.71 -22.87 -0.58
CA GLY A 314 23.37 -22.87 0.72
C GLY A 314 23.11 -21.57 1.48
N ARG A 315 23.20 -20.42 0.80
CA ARG A 315 22.89 -19.11 1.38
C ARG A 315 21.42 -18.99 1.81
N TRP A 316 20.49 -19.47 1.00
CA TRP A 316 19.07 -19.52 1.35
C TRP A 316 18.82 -20.37 2.59
N SER A 317 19.44 -21.55 2.66
CA SER A 317 19.34 -22.45 3.82
C SER A 317 19.94 -21.81 5.08
N TRP A 318 21.08 -21.12 4.95
CA TRP A 318 21.72 -20.38 6.03
C TRP A 318 20.82 -19.25 6.55
N LEU A 319 20.22 -18.48 5.65
CA LEU A 319 19.33 -17.37 5.99
C LEU A 319 18.10 -17.85 6.77
N LEU A 320 17.45 -18.92 6.29
CA LEU A 320 16.33 -19.54 7.01
C LEU A 320 16.75 -20.02 8.40
N ARG A 321 17.95 -20.62 8.52
CA ARG A 321 18.47 -21.04 9.83
C ARG A 321 18.75 -19.87 10.76
N ALA A 322 19.23 -18.74 10.24
CA ALA A 322 19.43 -17.54 11.03
C ALA A 322 18.08 -16.95 11.50
N LEU A 323 17.05 -16.93 10.63
CA LEU A 323 15.70 -16.47 11.00
C LEU A 323 15.05 -17.37 12.08
N GLU A 324 15.31 -18.68 12.07
CA GLU A 324 14.87 -19.61 13.12
C GLU A 324 15.41 -19.25 14.53
N LEU A 325 16.45 -18.41 14.62
CA LEU A 325 17.02 -17.92 15.88
C LEU A 325 16.37 -16.62 16.38
N HIS A 326 15.30 -16.17 15.70
CA HIS A 326 14.48 -15.00 16.03
C HIS A 326 15.31 -13.70 16.18
N PRO A 327 16.03 -13.26 15.12
CA PRO A 327 16.66 -11.95 15.12
C PRO A 327 15.60 -10.85 15.27
N ARG A 328 15.98 -9.71 15.84
CA ARG A 328 15.18 -8.49 15.77
C ARG A 328 15.35 -7.88 14.38
N ILE A 329 14.25 -7.78 13.65
CA ILE A 329 14.28 -7.42 12.24
C ILE A 329 13.77 -5.99 12.08
N SER A 330 14.40 -5.22 11.21
CA SER A 330 13.90 -3.91 10.84
C SER A 330 14.02 -3.64 9.35
N HIS A 331 13.02 -2.93 8.82
CA HIS A 331 12.99 -2.43 7.46
C HIS A 331 13.52 -1.00 7.44
N ILE A 332 14.43 -0.71 6.50
CA ILE A 332 14.77 0.66 6.13
C ILE A 332 14.03 1.02 4.84
N PRO A 333 13.11 2.02 4.85
CA PRO A 333 12.32 2.41 3.67
C PRO A 333 13.15 3.27 2.70
N LEU A 334 14.34 2.81 2.36
CA LEU A 334 15.22 3.40 1.36
C LEU A 334 15.50 2.33 0.33
N VAL A 335 15.51 2.70 -0.95
CA VAL A 335 16.03 1.81 -1.99
C VAL A 335 17.56 1.85 -1.85
N LEU A 336 18.20 0.77 -1.38
CA LEU A 336 19.66 0.74 -1.15
C LEU A 336 20.42 -0.13 -2.14
N VAL A 337 19.72 -0.99 -2.87
CA VAL A 337 20.32 -2.00 -3.74
C VAL A 337 19.58 -2.05 -5.08
N HIS A 338 20.37 -2.19 -6.14
CA HIS A 338 19.90 -2.66 -7.43
C HIS A 338 19.96 -4.19 -7.42
N GLY A 339 18.79 -4.82 -7.31
CA GLY A 339 18.62 -6.27 -7.25
C GLY A 339 18.47 -6.91 -8.62
N GLN A 340 18.49 -8.24 -8.63
CA GLN A 340 18.08 -9.05 -9.77
C GLN A 340 17.02 -10.04 -9.35
N SER A 341 16.22 -10.51 -10.32
CA SER A 341 15.31 -11.63 -10.09
C SER A 341 16.10 -12.93 -10.00
N PHE A 342 15.85 -13.71 -8.97
CA PHE A 342 16.39 -15.06 -8.81
C PHE A 342 15.26 -16.04 -8.48
N GLN A 343 15.52 -17.32 -8.70
CA GLN A 343 14.62 -18.40 -8.32
C GLN A 343 15.24 -19.17 -7.15
N LEU A 344 14.60 -19.09 -5.99
CA LEU A 344 15.00 -19.87 -4.82
C LEU A 344 14.39 -21.27 -4.87
N ASP A 345 15.14 -22.25 -4.38
CA ASP A 345 14.63 -23.60 -4.16
C ASP A 345 13.56 -23.57 -3.04
N PRO A 346 12.34 -24.10 -3.25
CA PRO A 346 11.32 -24.18 -2.21
C PRO A 346 11.65 -25.19 -1.10
N GLU A 347 12.51 -26.17 -1.34
CA GLU A 347 12.74 -27.28 -0.41
C GLU A 347 13.37 -26.82 0.94
N PRO A 348 14.40 -25.95 0.99
CA PRO A 348 14.90 -25.41 2.26
C PRO A 348 13.83 -24.71 3.11
N LEU A 349 12.90 -23.98 2.49
CA LEU A 349 11.79 -23.32 3.19
C LEU A 349 10.85 -24.34 3.79
N LYS A 350 10.45 -25.35 3.02
CA LYS A 350 9.60 -26.45 3.51
C LYS A 350 10.23 -27.12 4.74
N GLN A 351 11.52 -27.42 4.69
CA GLN A 351 12.24 -28.04 5.81
C GLN A 351 12.33 -27.12 7.03
N SER A 352 12.52 -25.81 6.82
CA SER A 352 12.52 -24.83 7.90
C SER A 352 11.17 -24.74 8.60
N LEU A 353 10.08 -24.68 7.84
CA LEU A 353 8.71 -24.66 8.39
C LEU A 353 8.42 -25.94 9.20
N ILE A 354 8.81 -27.11 8.68
CA ILE A 354 8.68 -28.39 9.43
C ILE A 354 9.46 -28.34 10.76
N ARG A 355 10.69 -27.81 10.77
CA ARG A 355 11.49 -27.67 12.01
C ARG A 355 10.85 -26.70 13.01
N GLN A 356 10.15 -25.69 12.52
CA GLN A 356 9.40 -24.74 13.35
C GLN A 356 8.05 -25.31 13.84
N GLY A 357 7.72 -26.56 13.48
CA GLY A 357 6.50 -27.23 13.91
C GLY A 357 5.26 -26.87 13.08
N GLU A 358 5.43 -26.19 11.94
CA GLU A 358 4.32 -25.90 11.02
C GLU A 358 3.87 -27.20 10.34
N ALA A 359 2.55 -27.40 10.26
CA ALA A 359 1.93 -28.52 9.55
C ALA A 359 1.93 -28.30 8.02
N ILE A 360 3.06 -27.85 7.46
CA ILE A 360 3.16 -27.55 6.03
C ILE A 360 3.09 -28.85 5.22
N GLN A 361 2.14 -28.92 4.28
CA GLN A 361 2.00 -30.04 3.36
C GLN A 361 2.92 -29.84 2.15
N GLN A 362 2.94 -28.62 1.62
CA GLN A 362 3.58 -28.33 0.35
C GLN A 362 4.08 -26.88 0.27
N VAL A 363 5.26 -26.73 -0.33
CA VAL A 363 5.82 -25.47 -0.81
C VAL A 363 6.20 -25.68 -2.27
N ARG A 364 5.73 -24.81 -3.17
CA ARG A 364 6.01 -24.86 -4.60
C ARG A 364 6.32 -23.46 -5.11
N MET A 365 7.03 -23.38 -6.24
CA MET A 365 7.08 -22.14 -7.01
C MET A 365 5.66 -21.69 -7.37
N HIS A 366 5.38 -20.40 -7.21
CA HIS A 366 4.10 -19.84 -7.61
C HIS A 366 3.99 -19.88 -9.15
N PRO A 367 2.87 -20.35 -9.73
CA PRO A 367 2.78 -20.63 -11.16
C PRO A 367 2.84 -19.38 -12.05
N SER A 368 2.52 -18.21 -11.50
CA SER A 368 2.40 -16.95 -12.27
C SER A 368 3.12 -15.76 -11.64
N LEU A 369 3.81 -15.94 -10.51
CA LEU A 369 4.57 -14.88 -9.84
C LEU A 369 6.01 -15.38 -9.68
N PRO A 370 6.93 -14.95 -10.57
CA PRO A 370 8.33 -15.35 -10.50
C PRO A 370 8.95 -15.08 -9.13
N GLY A 371 9.78 -16.01 -8.64
CA GLY A 371 10.48 -15.87 -7.36
C GLY A 371 9.60 -16.05 -6.11
N CYS A 372 8.28 -16.15 -6.25
CA CYS A 372 7.35 -16.33 -5.14
C CYS A 372 6.98 -17.81 -4.93
N PHE A 373 6.46 -18.12 -3.74
CA PHE A 373 6.04 -19.47 -3.35
C PHE A 373 4.53 -19.56 -3.07
N SER A 374 3.94 -20.68 -3.49
CA SER A 374 2.63 -21.16 -3.04
C SER A 374 2.83 -22.15 -1.90
N LEU A 375 2.12 -21.95 -0.79
CA LEU A 375 2.27 -22.71 0.43
C LEU A 375 0.91 -23.29 0.86
N GLN A 376 0.88 -24.58 1.16
CA GLN A 376 -0.33 -25.27 1.58
C GLN A 376 -0.10 -26.02 2.89
N TRP A 377 -0.96 -25.76 3.87
CA TRP A 377 -0.94 -26.42 5.17
C TRP A 377 -1.89 -27.61 5.20
N GLN A 378 -1.50 -28.62 5.96
CA GLN A 378 -2.28 -29.82 6.20
C GLN A 378 -3.32 -29.53 7.29
N LEU A 379 -4.60 -29.74 6.97
CA LEU A 379 -5.65 -29.77 7.98
C LEU A 379 -5.64 -31.09 8.76
N PRO A 380 -6.03 -31.09 10.05
CA PRO A 380 -6.29 -32.30 10.82
C PRO A 380 -7.37 -33.16 10.15
N LYS A 381 -7.35 -34.48 10.43
CA LYS A 381 -8.37 -35.42 9.91
C LYS A 381 -9.79 -35.09 10.37
N HIS A 382 -9.92 -34.49 11.54
CA HIS A 382 -11.19 -34.08 12.11
C HIS A 382 -11.02 -32.69 12.69
N TRP A 383 -11.96 -31.81 12.35
CA TRP A 383 -12.01 -30.45 12.84
C TRP A 383 -13.44 -29.92 12.77
N SER A 384 -13.72 -28.81 13.44
CA SER A 384 -15.07 -28.23 13.46
C SER A 384 -15.09 -26.73 13.24
N CYS A 385 -16.15 -26.25 12.60
CA CYS A 385 -16.33 -24.84 12.35
C CYS A 385 -17.80 -24.45 12.43
N SER A 386 -18.08 -23.35 13.11
CA SER A 386 -19.40 -22.71 13.13
C SER A 386 -19.37 -21.44 12.31
N ILE A 387 -20.11 -21.41 11.21
CA ILE A 387 -20.34 -20.20 10.41
C ILE A 387 -21.48 -19.41 11.05
N ILE A 388 -21.27 -18.14 11.33
CA ILE A 388 -22.24 -17.23 11.94
C ILE A 388 -22.63 -16.18 10.92
N ILE A 389 -23.92 -16.11 10.58
CA ILE A 389 -24.47 -15.22 9.57
C ILE A 389 -25.60 -14.37 10.18
N PRO A 390 -25.32 -13.15 10.65
CA PRO A 390 -26.37 -12.20 11.00
C PRO A 390 -27.13 -11.75 9.76
N THR A 391 -28.46 -11.70 9.84
CA THR A 391 -29.31 -11.30 8.71
C THR A 391 -30.53 -10.53 9.20
N ARG A 392 -31.07 -9.67 8.34
CA ARG A 392 -32.40 -9.06 8.51
C ARG A 392 -32.98 -8.82 7.12
N ASP A 393 -34.10 -9.48 6.85
CA ASP A 393 -34.78 -9.42 5.55
C ASP A 393 -33.84 -9.82 4.39
N ARG A 394 -34.18 -9.48 3.13
CA ARG A 394 -33.34 -9.74 1.94
C ARG A 394 -33.01 -11.22 1.75
N ALA A 395 -34.07 -12.01 1.62
CA ALA A 395 -33.99 -13.44 1.32
C ALA A 395 -33.11 -13.74 0.09
N ASP A 396 -33.09 -12.86 -0.91
CA ASP A 396 -32.28 -12.98 -2.12
C ASP A 396 -30.77 -13.04 -1.82
N LEU A 397 -30.27 -12.18 -0.93
CA LEU A 397 -28.86 -12.17 -0.53
C LEU A 397 -28.52 -13.39 0.32
N LEU A 398 -29.34 -13.66 1.36
CA LEU A 398 -29.10 -14.77 2.27
C LEU A 398 -29.17 -16.13 1.54
N GLU A 399 -30.11 -16.31 0.61
CA GLU A 399 -30.23 -17.55 -0.16
C GLU A 399 -28.98 -17.78 -1.00
N ARG A 400 -28.52 -16.77 -1.73
CA ARG A 400 -27.26 -16.84 -2.51
C ARG A 400 -26.08 -17.20 -1.62
N CYS A 401 -25.96 -16.57 -0.46
CA CYS A 401 -24.90 -16.84 0.50
C CYS A 401 -24.95 -18.30 0.98
N LEU A 402 -26.11 -18.76 1.47
CA LEU A 402 -26.29 -20.12 1.97
C LEU A 402 -26.02 -21.18 0.89
N GLU A 403 -26.55 -20.99 -0.32
CA GLU A 403 -26.35 -21.91 -1.44
C GLU A 403 -24.88 -22.05 -1.81
N THR A 404 -24.20 -20.92 -2.01
CA THR A 404 -22.80 -20.89 -2.46
C THR A 404 -21.85 -21.39 -1.38
N VAL A 405 -22.04 -21.00 -0.12
CA VAL A 405 -21.27 -21.54 1.03
C VAL A 405 -21.50 -23.04 1.19
N TRP A 406 -22.76 -23.50 1.11
CA TRP A 406 -23.05 -24.93 1.27
C TRP A 406 -22.43 -25.77 0.15
N ALA A 407 -22.47 -25.28 -1.10
CA ALA A 407 -21.89 -25.95 -2.25
C ALA A 407 -20.36 -25.99 -2.19
N THR A 408 -19.72 -24.84 -1.96
CA THR A 408 -18.24 -24.72 -1.99
C THR A 408 -17.55 -25.38 -0.79
N THR A 409 -18.26 -25.56 0.34
CA THR A 409 -17.75 -26.29 1.52
C THR A 409 -18.00 -27.80 1.47
N ALA A 410 -18.58 -28.35 0.39
CA ALA A 410 -18.88 -29.78 0.30
C ALA A 410 -17.64 -30.67 0.46
N SER A 411 -16.50 -30.26 -0.12
CA SER A 411 -15.21 -30.95 0.03
C SER A 411 -14.78 -31.02 1.49
N ALA A 412 -14.70 -29.88 2.18
CA ALA A 412 -14.36 -29.82 3.61
C ALA A 412 -15.25 -30.75 4.45
N ARG A 413 -16.56 -30.72 4.24
CA ARG A 413 -17.53 -31.55 4.97
C ARG A 413 -17.33 -33.05 4.73
N CYS A 414 -17.00 -33.44 3.49
CA CYS A 414 -16.65 -34.83 3.18
C CYS A 414 -15.29 -35.26 3.75
N ASN A 415 -14.39 -34.29 3.98
CA ASN A 415 -13.01 -34.52 4.44
C ASN A 415 -12.82 -34.17 5.92
N GLY A 416 -13.81 -34.49 6.76
CA GLY A 416 -13.68 -34.48 8.22
C GLY A 416 -14.05 -33.18 8.93
N CYS A 417 -14.51 -32.14 8.22
CA CYS A 417 -15.06 -30.94 8.83
C CYS A 417 -16.48 -31.18 9.37
N GLN A 418 -16.67 -30.99 10.67
CA GLN A 418 -18.00 -30.83 11.27
C GLN A 418 -18.44 -29.38 11.12
N LEU A 419 -19.28 -29.12 10.12
CA LEU A 419 -19.80 -27.78 9.83
C LEU A 419 -21.14 -27.53 10.53
N GLU A 420 -21.24 -26.41 11.21
CA GLU A 420 -22.48 -25.83 11.74
C GLU A 420 -22.70 -24.46 11.09
N ILE A 421 -23.93 -24.16 10.67
CA ILE A 421 -24.30 -22.82 10.17
C ILE A 421 -25.36 -22.24 11.11
N LEU A 422 -25.01 -21.13 11.77
CA LEU A 422 -25.86 -20.36 12.66
C LEU A 422 -26.32 -19.08 11.96
N VAL A 423 -27.59 -19.00 11.61
CA VAL A 423 -28.19 -17.77 11.08
C VAL A 423 -28.81 -16.99 12.23
N VAL A 424 -28.36 -15.76 12.44
CA VAL A 424 -28.92 -14.85 13.46
C VAL A 424 -29.94 -13.93 12.80
N ASP A 425 -31.22 -14.29 12.89
CA ASP A 425 -32.34 -13.52 12.37
C ASP A 425 -32.61 -12.31 13.29
N ASN A 426 -32.18 -11.12 12.87
CA ASN A 426 -32.37 -9.87 13.61
C ASN A 426 -33.74 -9.24 13.32
N GLY A 427 -34.80 -9.99 13.59
CA GLY A 427 -36.18 -9.51 13.45
C GLY A 427 -36.62 -9.30 12.01
N SER A 428 -36.32 -10.24 11.10
CA SER A 428 -36.85 -10.20 9.74
C SER A 428 -38.38 -10.21 9.75
N CYS A 429 -38.95 -9.37 8.88
CA CYS A 429 -40.39 -9.15 8.72
C CYS A 429 -40.89 -9.60 7.34
N GLU A 430 -40.01 -9.74 6.34
CA GLU A 430 -40.36 -10.20 5.01
C GLU A 430 -40.80 -11.68 5.00
N PRO A 431 -41.98 -12.01 4.45
CA PRO A 431 -42.46 -13.39 4.32
C PRO A 431 -41.50 -14.32 3.57
N GLU A 432 -40.78 -13.77 2.59
CA GLU A 432 -39.78 -14.45 1.77
C GLU A 432 -38.63 -14.97 2.65
N THR A 433 -38.14 -14.14 3.56
CA THR A 433 -37.07 -14.51 4.50
C THR A 433 -37.53 -15.59 5.47
N GLY A 434 -38.74 -15.47 6.02
CA GLY A 434 -39.34 -16.52 6.86
C GLY A 434 -39.51 -17.85 6.11
N SER A 435 -39.85 -17.80 4.82
CA SER A 435 -40.00 -18.98 3.96
C SER A 435 -38.64 -19.63 3.64
N LEU A 436 -37.61 -18.82 3.38
CA LEU A 436 -36.24 -19.29 3.19
C LEU A 436 -35.69 -20.01 4.43
N LEU A 437 -35.81 -19.40 5.62
CA LEU A 437 -35.32 -19.99 6.87
C LEU A 437 -36.00 -21.34 7.17
N LYS A 438 -37.30 -21.47 6.90
CA LYS A 438 -38.02 -22.75 7.03
C LYS A 438 -37.46 -23.81 6.09
N ARG A 439 -37.15 -23.44 4.84
CA ARG A 439 -36.59 -24.35 3.82
C ARG A 439 -35.22 -24.89 4.21
N TRP A 440 -34.40 -24.05 4.84
CA TRP A 440 -33.04 -24.38 5.25
C TRP A 440 -32.92 -25.02 6.64
N LYS A 441 -34.01 -25.16 7.40
CA LYS A 441 -34.03 -25.60 8.81
C LYS A 441 -33.27 -26.90 9.12
N GLN A 442 -33.09 -27.81 8.15
CA GLN A 442 -32.32 -29.05 8.35
C GLN A 442 -30.80 -28.86 8.22
N ARG A 443 -30.36 -27.75 7.63
CA ARG A 443 -28.94 -27.44 7.34
C ARG A 443 -28.40 -26.30 8.19
N ILE A 444 -29.28 -25.45 8.71
CA ILE A 444 -28.94 -24.29 9.54
C ILE A 444 -29.65 -24.37 10.89
N GLN A 445 -29.06 -23.75 11.90
CA GLN A 445 -29.73 -23.39 13.14
C GLN A 445 -30.01 -21.89 13.12
N VAL A 446 -31.25 -21.51 13.47
CA VAL A 446 -31.68 -20.12 13.47
C VAL A 446 -31.77 -19.62 14.91
N LEU A 447 -31.10 -18.50 15.19
CA LEU A 447 -31.22 -17.74 16.44
C LEU A 447 -31.99 -16.45 16.13
N ARG A 448 -33.16 -16.26 16.71
CA ARG A 448 -33.92 -15.02 16.55
C ARG A 448 -33.55 -14.01 17.63
N SER A 449 -33.27 -12.76 17.23
CA SER A 449 -33.05 -11.64 18.14
C SER A 449 -33.79 -10.39 17.62
N ASP A 450 -34.87 -9.99 18.27
CA ASP A 450 -35.67 -8.81 17.87
C ASP A 450 -35.10 -7.47 18.44
N GLU A 451 -33.84 -7.46 18.88
CA GLU A 451 -33.17 -6.28 19.44
C GLU A 451 -32.68 -5.30 18.34
N PRO A 452 -32.36 -4.04 18.68
CA PRO A 452 -31.74 -3.11 17.74
C PRO A 452 -30.44 -3.66 17.14
N PHE A 453 -30.27 -3.51 15.83
CA PHE A 453 -29.15 -4.11 15.11
C PHE A 453 -27.79 -3.70 15.72
N ASN A 454 -27.03 -4.71 16.12
CA ASN A 454 -25.66 -4.56 16.61
C ASN A 454 -24.88 -5.81 16.19
N TRP A 455 -24.10 -5.71 15.11
CA TRP A 455 -23.39 -6.82 14.50
C TRP A 455 -22.48 -7.54 15.51
N SER A 456 -21.75 -6.77 16.32
CA SER A 456 -20.89 -7.29 17.39
C SER A 456 -21.66 -8.14 18.40
N ARG A 457 -22.84 -7.67 18.82
CA ARG A 457 -23.69 -8.36 19.80
C ARG A 457 -24.30 -9.63 19.22
N LEU A 458 -24.84 -9.58 18.00
CA LEU A 458 -25.42 -10.72 17.31
C LEU A 458 -24.39 -11.84 17.13
N ASN A 459 -23.18 -11.49 16.69
CA ASN A 459 -22.07 -12.44 16.58
C ASN A 459 -21.64 -12.99 17.94
N ASN A 460 -21.54 -12.16 18.98
CA ASN A 460 -21.21 -12.64 20.33
C ASN A 460 -22.23 -13.64 20.87
N GLN A 461 -23.53 -13.39 20.69
CA GLN A 461 -24.60 -14.30 21.11
C GLN A 461 -24.51 -15.65 20.40
N ALA A 462 -24.31 -15.65 19.09
CA ALA A 462 -24.15 -16.88 18.31
C ALA A 462 -22.85 -17.62 18.66
N ALA A 463 -21.74 -16.90 18.82
CA ALA A 463 -20.45 -17.48 19.20
C ALA A 463 -20.49 -18.17 20.57
N ALA A 464 -21.30 -17.68 21.50
CA ALA A 464 -21.48 -18.30 22.81
C ALA A 464 -22.06 -19.73 22.70
N ILE A 465 -23.02 -19.95 21.80
CA ILE A 465 -23.69 -21.26 21.61
C ILE A 465 -23.05 -22.14 20.53
N ALA A 466 -22.21 -21.56 19.67
CA ALA A 466 -21.50 -22.23 18.59
C ALA A 466 -20.66 -23.41 19.09
N LYS A 467 -20.60 -24.51 18.34
CA LYS A 467 -19.89 -25.74 18.75
C LYS A 467 -18.53 -25.91 18.12
N GLY A 468 -18.25 -25.17 17.04
CA GLY A 468 -16.99 -25.21 16.32
C GLY A 468 -15.81 -24.75 17.18
N GLU A 469 -14.66 -25.40 17.01
CA GLU A 469 -13.38 -24.89 17.52
C GLU A 469 -12.93 -23.65 16.73
N LEU A 470 -13.31 -23.59 15.45
CA LEU A 470 -13.23 -22.38 14.62
C LEU A 470 -14.60 -21.70 14.53
N LEU A 471 -14.57 -20.37 14.45
CA LEU A 471 -15.70 -19.53 14.11
C LEU A 471 -15.41 -18.82 12.80
N LEU A 472 -16.40 -18.77 11.92
CA LEU A 472 -16.38 -17.92 10.73
C LEU A 472 -17.51 -16.90 10.86
N LEU A 473 -17.14 -15.64 11.07
CA LEU A 473 -18.07 -14.51 11.03
C LEU A 473 -18.25 -14.12 9.55
N LEU A 474 -19.48 -14.14 9.06
CA LEU A 474 -19.78 -13.97 7.65
C LEU A 474 -20.99 -13.07 7.46
N ASN A 475 -20.89 -12.09 6.57
CA ASN A 475 -22.05 -11.29 6.18
C ASN A 475 -23.00 -12.10 5.28
N ASN A 476 -24.28 -11.76 5.29
CA ASN A 476 -25.32 -12.46 4.55
C ASN A 476 -25.31 -12.18 3.03
N ASP A 477 -24.46 -11.26 2.56
CA ASP A 477 -24.30 -10.82 1.17
C ASP A 477 -22.96 -11.22 0.56
N ILE A 478 -22.33 -12.24 1.16
CA ILE A 478 -21.16 -12.94 0.61
C ILE A 478 -21.59 -14.02 -0.37
N GLU A 479 -20.89 -14.10 -1.49
CA GLU A 479 -20.99 -15.18 -2.46
C GLU A 479 -19.66 -15.92 -2.58
N ALA A 480 -19.68 -17.22 -2.30
CA ALA A 480 -18.52 -18.09 -2.44
C ALA A 480 -18.43 -18.66 -3.87
N ILE A 481 -17.31 -18.40 -4.54
CA ILE A 481 -17.17 -18.66 -5.97
C ILE A 481 -16.65 -20.09 -6.24
N GLU A 482 -15.50 -20.43 -5.67
CA GLU A 482 -14.79 -21.68 -5.93
C GLU A 482 -14.52 -22.46 -4.62
N PRO A 483 -14.55 -23.81 -4.60
CA PRO A 483 -14.14 -24.60 -3.44
C PRO A 483 -12.68 -24.37 -3.03
N GLY A 484 -12.32 -24.69 -1.78
CA GLY A 484 -10.94 -24.60 -1.27
C GLY A 484 -10.65 -23.35 -0.43
N TRP A 485 -11.42 -22.27 -0.62
CA TRP A 485 -11.31 -21.05 0.18
C TRP A 485 -11.43 -21.32 1.69
N PHE A 486 -12.41 -22.15 2.05
CA PHE A 486 -12.77 -22.43 3.44
C PHE A 486 -11.70 -23.28 4.13
N GLU A 487 -11.19 -24.30 3.45
CA GLU A 487 -10.08 -25.13 3.92
C GLU A 487 -8.80 -24.30 4.08
N ALA A 488 -8.50 -23.41 3.14
CA ALA A 488 -7.33 -22.53 3.21
C ALA A 488 -7.43 -21.58 4.42
N MET A 489 -8.60 -20.98 4.66
CA MET A 489 -8.83 -20.16 5.84
C MET A 489 -8.70 -20.97 7.14
N ALA A 490 -9.28 -22.16 7.20
CA ALA A 490 -9.22 -23.04 8.37
C ALA A 490 -7.78 -23.46 8.69
N ALA A 491 -7.00 -23.81 7.66
CA ALA A 491 -5.62 -24.23 7.83
C ALA A 491 -4.77 -23.11 8.44
N GLN A 492 -4.98 -21.86 8.02
CA GLN A 492 -4.33 -20.70 8.63
C GLN A 492 -4.85 -20.42 10.05
N ALA A 493 -6.17 -20.49 10.26
CA ALA A 493 -6.78 -20.18 11.55
C ALA A 493 -6.37 -21.16 12.66
N MET A 494 -5.97 -22.39 12.31
CA MET A 494 -5.45 -23.38 13.26
C MET A 494 -3.97 -23.16 13.62
N ARG A 495 -3.24 -22.31 12.89
CA ARG A 495 -1.82 -22.05 13.20
C ARG A 495 -1.69 -21.28 14.51
N PRO A 496 -0.81 -21.69 15.45
CA PRO A 496 -0.75 -21.08 16.79
C PRO A 496 -0.51 -19.57 16.80
N ARG A 497 0.28 -19.04 15.85
CA ARG A 497 0.61 -17.61 15.75
C ARG A 497 -0.46 -16.78 15.03
N VAL A 498 -1.40 -17.40 14.33
CA VAL A 498 -2.47 -16.68 13.61
C VAL A 498 -3.64 -16.44 14.55
N GLY A 499 -4.16 -15.21 14.58
CA GLY A 499 -5.29 -14.80 15.40
C GLY A 499 -6.57 -14.58 14.61
N ALA A 500 -6.46 -14.06 13.40
CA ALA A 500 -7.60 -13.82 12.51
C ALA A 500 -7.21 -14.07 11.05
N VAL A 501 -8.14 -14.63 10.28
CA VAL A 501 -7.97 -14.95 8.87
C VAL A 501 -9.08 -14.29 8.07
N GLY A 502 -8.70 -13.51 7.05
CA GLY A 502 -9.62 -12.86 6.13
C GLY A 502 -9.66 -13.53 4.76
N ALA A 503 -10.46 -12.97 3.86
CA ALA A 503 -10.53 -13.34 2.45
C ALA A 503 -10.29 -12.10 1.57
N LEU A 504 -9.78 -12.31 0.36
CA LEU A 504 -9.81 -11.31 -0.71
C LEU A 504 -11.26 -11.14 -1.15
N LEU A 505 -11.82 -9.94 -1.03
CA LEU A 505 -13.20 -9.66 -1.46
C LEU A 505 -13.19 -8.87 -2.75
N LEU A 506 -14.00 -9.33 -3.70
CA LEU A 506 -14.21 -8.71 -4.99
C LEU A 506 -15.57 -8.01 -5.05
N TYR A 507 -15.63 -6.92 -5.80
CA TYR A 507 -16.88 -6.41 -6.34
C TYR A 507 -17.45 -7.38 -7.38
N PRO A 508 -18.76 -7.31 -7.71
CA PRO A 508 -19.35 -8.15 -8.75
C PRO A 508 -18.72 -7.99 -10.14
N ASP A 509 -18.02 -6.89 -10.40
CA ASP A 509 -17.29 -6.65 -11.66
C ASP A 509 -15.89 -7.31 -11.70
N GLY A 510 -15.51 -8.03 -10.63
CA GLY A 510 -14.23 -8.72 -10.50
C GLY A 510 -13.06 -7.84 -10.06
N THR A 511 -13.28 -6.56 -9.76
CA THR A 511 -12.26 -5.70 -9.14
C THR A 511 -12.18 -5.95 -7.65
N ILE A 512 -11.01 -5.71 -7.06
CA ILE A 512 -10.78 -5.89 -5.63
C ILE A 512 -11.55 -4.81 -4.88
N GLN A 513 -12.39 -5.24 -3.96
CA GLN A 513 -13.01 -4.39 -2.95
C GLN A 513 -12.15 -4.31 -1.69
N TYR A 514 -11.51 -5.44 -1.33
CA TYR A 514 -10.76 -5.60 -0.10
C TYR A 514 -9.62 -6.61 -0.26
N GLY A 515 -8.37 -6.14 -0.13
CA GLY A 515 -7.17 -6.99 -0.11
C GLY A 515 -6.48 -7.14 1.24
N GLY A 516 -7.01 -6.50 2.29
CA GLY A 516 -6.34 -6.33 3.59
C GLY A 516 -6.68 -4.99 4.24
N VAL A 517 -6.63 -4.87 5.58
CA VAL A 517 -6.75 -3.57 6.26
C VAL A 517 -5.35 -3.00 6.50
N VAL A 518 -5.16 -1.76 6.07
CA VAL A 518 -3.97 -0.94 6.34
C VAL A 518 -4.30 0.10 7.41
N LEU A 519 -3.49 0.17 8.45
CA LEU A 519 -3.63 1.13 9.54
C LEU A 519 -3.00 2.47 9.17
N GLY A 520 -3.57 3.58 9.65
CA GLY A 520 -3.02 4.92 9.45
C GLY A 520 -3.35 5.58 8.10
N LEU A 521 -3.93 4.82 7.15
CA LEU A 521 -4.42 5.39 5.89
C LEU A 521 -5.60 6.34 6.15
N ASN A 522 -5.62 7.50 5.46
CA ASN A 522 -6.69 8.51 5.54
C ASN A 522 -7.09 8.92 6.98
N HIS A 523 -6.11 8.99 7.90
CA HIS A 523 -6.31 9.32 9.32
C HIS A 523 -7.15 8.30 10.13
N ALA A 524 -7.30 7.05 9.64
CA ALA A 524 -7.87 5.94 10.40
C ALA A 524 -7.40 4.58 9.85
N VAL A 525 -8.14 4.00 8.90
CA VAL A 525 -7.88 2.69 8.30
C VAL A 525 -8.33 2.70 6.84
N GLY A 526 -7.69 1.89 6.00
CA GLY A 526 -8.01 1.77 4.58
C GLY A 526 -8.02 0.32 4.10
N HIS A 527 -8.71 0.08 2.99
CA HIS A 527 -8.76 -1.23 2.33
C HIS A 527 -7.72 -1.27 1.21
N ALA A 528 -6.81 -2.24 1.27
CA ALA A 528 -5.75 -2.36 0.28
C ALA A 528 -6.28 -2.80 -1.10
N TYR A 529 -5.65 -2.28 -2.14
CA TYR A 529 -5.81 -2.63 -3.56
C TYR A 529 -7.19 -2.35 -4.15
N ARG A 530 -7.97 -1.45 -3.53
CA ARG A 530 -9.33 -1.15 -3.97
C ARG A 530 -9.37 -0.74 -5.44
N ASN A 531 -10.35 -1.26 -6.18
CA ASN A 531 -10.59 -1.06 -7.62
C ASN A 531 -9.50 -1.60 -8.57
N LEU A 532 -8.47 -2.27 -8.05
CA LEU A 532 -7.52 -3.00 -8.90
C LEU A 532 -8.13 -4.30 -9.39
N ARG A 533 -7.63 -4.81 -10.52
CA ARG A 533 -7.95 -6.18 -10.95
C ARG A 533 -7.25 -7.17 -10.02
N GLN A 534 -7.84 -8.35 -9.85
CA GLN A 534 -7.26 -9.43 -9.04
C GLN A 534 -5.82 -9.79 -9.45
N ASN A 535 -5.47 -9.68 -10.74
CA ASN A 535 -4.16 -10.01 -11.28
C ASN A 535 -3.17 -8.84 -11.37
N HIS A 536 -3.36 -7.76 -10.62
CA HIS A 536 -2.43 -6.62 -10.59
C HIS A 536 -0.99 -7.04 -10.20
N ALA A 537 0.03 -6.29 -10.64
CA ALA A 537 1.41 -6.49 -10.20
C ALA A 537 1.89 -5.47 -9.14
N VAL A 538 1.01 -4.55 -8.69
CA VAL A 538 1.32 -3.66 -7.53
C VAL A 538 1.80 -4.49 -6.34
N HIS A 539 2.90 -4.08 -5.71
CA HIS A 539 3.57 -4.81 -4.62
C HIS A 539 3.85 -6.28 -4.97
N HIS A 540 4.29 -6.56 -6.20
CA HIS A 540 4.60 -7.91 -6.70
C HIS A 540 3.43 -8.90 -6.61
N GLY A 541 2.20 -8.39 -6.76
CA GLY A 541 0.99 -9.23 -6.74
C GLY A 541 0.70 -9.81 -5.35
N ARG A 542 1.10 -9.11 -4.27
CA ARG A 542 0.94 -9.56 -2.88
C ARG A 542 -0.47 -10.00 -2.48
N SER A 543 -1.52 -9.42 -3.07
CA SER A 543 -2.92 -9.84 -2.85
C SER A 543 -3.20 -11.30 -3.28
N ARG A 544 -2.31 -11.88 -4.09
CA ARG A 544 -2.36 -13.25 -4.61
C ARG A 544 -1.38 -14.19 -3.89
N LEU A 545 -0.80 -13.74 -2.78
CA LEU A 545 0.15 -14.48 -1.96
C LEU A 545 -0.36 -14.56 -0.53
N LEU A 546 0.05 -15.58 0.23
CA LEU A 546 -0.22 -15.64 1.66
C LEU A 546 0.45 -14.42 2.30
N SER A 547 -0.38 -13.55 2.89
CA SER A 547 0.09 -12.26 3.37
C SER A 547 -0.47 -11.94 4.75
N GLY A 548 0.37 -11.34 5.60
CA GLY A 548 -0.10 -10.70 6.82
C GLY A 548 -0.51 -9.25 6.60
N TRP A 549 -1.43 -8.81 7.45
CA TRP A 549 -2.13 -7.54 7.41
C TRP A 549 -2.31 -6.97 8.81
N GLY A 550 -2.49 -5.64 8.93
CA GLY A 550 -2.73 -4.99 10.22
C GLY A 550 -4.06 -5.40 10.85
N ALA A 551 -5.08 -5.67 10.02
CA ALA A 551 -6.35 -6.28 10.42
C ALA A 551 -7.05 -6.96 9.24
N VAL A 552 -8.09 -7.75 9.54
CA VAL A 552 -9.01 -8.34 8.56
C VAL A 552 -10.46 -7.87 8.75
N THR A 553 -11.24 -7.85 7.67
CA THR A 553 -12.64 -7.37 7.73
C THR A 553 -13.63 -8.42 8.22
N GLY A 554 -14.66 -7.98 8.94
CA GLY A 554 -15.76 -8.81 9.45
C GLY A 554 -16.71 -9.35 8.38
N ALA A 555 -16.60 -8.91 7.12
CA ALA A 555 -17.41 -9.46 6.04
C ALA A 555 -17.13 -10.96 5.81
N CYS A 556 -15.88 -11.39 6.01
CA CYS A 556 -15.49 -12.80 6.10
C CYS A 556 -14.25 -12.92 6.99
N LEU A 557 -14.44 -13.33 8.25
CA LEU A 557 -13.39 -13.43 9.27
C LEU A 557 -13.44 -14.77 9.98
N MET A 558 -12.38 -15.56 9.87
CA MET A 558 -12.22 -16.82 10.60
C MET A 558 -11.23 -16.68 11.76
N LEU A 559 -11.55 -17.27 12.90
CA LEU A 559 -10.68 -17.30 14.07
C LEU A 559 -10.98 -18.53 14.96
N ARG A 560 -10.05 -18.85 15.86
CA ARG A 560 -10.32 -19.85 16.90
C ARG A 560 -11.32 -19.30 17.91
N LYS A 561 -12.33 -20.10 18.27
CA LYS A 561 -13.34 -19.75 19.28
C LYS A 561 -12.70 -19.35 20.61
N GLU A 562 -11.65 -20.06 21.03
CA GLU A 562 -10.92 -19.80 22.27
C GLU A 562 -10.38 -18.36 22.35
N LEU A 563 -9.96 -17.78 21.23
CA LEU A 563 -9.40 -16.43 21.18
C LEU A 563 -10.49 -15.38 21.36
N LEU A 564 -11.63 -15.57 20.69
CA LEU A 564 -12.77 -14.68 20.86
C LEU A 564 -13.28 -14.70 22.31
N VAL A 565 -13.35 -15.90 22.93
CA VAL A 565 -13.72 -16.07 24.33
C VAL A 565 -12.70 -15.39 25.26
N ARG A 566 -11.40 -15.59 25.02
CA ARG A 566 -10.32 -14.96 25.81
C ARG A 566 -10.38 -13.44 25.76
N LEU A 567 -10.80 -12.88 24.64
CA LEU A 567 -10.98 -11.43 24.45
C LEU A 567 -12.31 -10.89 25.00
N GLY A 568 -13.20 -11.74 25.51
CA GLY A 568 -14.54 -11.35 25.96
C GLY A 568 -15.50 -10.99 24.82
N GLY A 569 -15.20 -11.44 23.59
CA GLY A 569 -15.99 -11.16 22.40
C GLY A 569 -15.62 -9.87 21.65
N LEU A 570 -16.45 -9.54 20.67
CA LEU A 570 -16.45 -8.27 19.94
C LEU A 570 -16.93 -7.13 20.86
N ASP A 571 -16.39 -5.93 20.70
CA ASP A 571 -16.83 -4.76 21.47
C ASP A 571 -18.23 -4.31 21.00
N GLN A 572 -19.23 -4.50 21.85
CA GLN A 572 -20.61 -4.15 21.55
C GLN A 572 -20.85 -2.63 21.46
N GLY A 573 -19.90 -1.81 21.93
CA GLY A 573 -19.87 -0.36 21.70
C GLY A 573 -19.49 0.03 20.28
N LEU A 574 -19.04 -0.93 19.45
CA LEU A 574 -18.81 -0.80 18.01
C LEU A 574 -19.87 -1.66 17.29
N PRO A 575 -21.07 -1.13 17.03
CA PRO A 575 -22.19 -1.95 16.54
C PRO A 575 -22.08 -2.33 15.06
N VAL A 576 -21.36 -1.56 14.25
CA VAL A 576 -21.31 -1.73 12.78
C VAL A 576 -19.92 -1.44 12.24
N GLU A 577 -19.36 -0.25 12.52
CA GLU A 577 -18.04 0.14 12.03
C GLU A 577 -16.92 -0.23 13.02
N PHE A 578 -15.74 -0.59 12.51
CA PHE A 578 -14.48 -0.84 13.24
C PHE A 578 -14.47 -2.02 14.23
N ASN A 579 -15.54 -2.80 14.36
CA ASN A 579 -15.61 -3.91 15.32
C ASN A 579 -14.60 -5.03 15.01
N ASP A 580 -14.39 -5.28 13.72
CA ASP A 580 -13.48 -6.24 13.13
C ASP A 580 -12.03 -5.80 13.29
N VAL A 581 -11.75 -4.54 12.99
CA VAL A 581 -10.42 -3.94 13.19
C VAL A 581 -10.06 -3.91 14.67
N ASP A 582 -10.98 -3.51 15.55
CA ASP A 582 -10.74 -3.54 17.00
C ASP A 582 -10.41 -4.95 17.52
N LEU A 583 -11.15 -5.97 17.06
CA LEU A 583 -10.86 -7.36 17.39
C LEU A 583 -9.45 -7.76 16.93
N CYS A 584 -9.09 -7.44 15.70
CA CYS A 584 -7.76 -7.73 15.14
C CYS A 584 -6.65 -7.03 15.93
N LEU A 585 -6.80 -5.74 16.25
CA LEU A 585 -5.79 -5.00 17.02
C LEU A 585 -5.62 -5.56 18.44
N ARG A 586 -6.70 -6.02 19.08
CA ARG A 586 -6.61 -6.73 20.37
C ARG A 586 -5.87 -8.06 20.25
N LEU A 587 -6.03 -8.80 19.15
CA LEU A 587 -5.27 -10.02 18.87
C LEU A 587 -3.78 -9.72 18.63
N VAL A 588 -3.47 -8.67 17.86
CA VAL A 588 -2.10 -8.22 17.59
C VAL A 588 -1.39 -7.82 18.88
N LEU A 589 -2.06 -7.12 19.82
CA LEU A 589 -1.50 -6.82 21.14
C LEU A 589 -1.14 -8.07 21.96
N LEU A 590 -1.78 -9.21 21.69
CA LEU A 590 -1.47 -10.50 22.32
C LEU A 590 -0.40 -11.29 21.55
N GLY A 591 0.18 -10.72 20.49
CA GLY A 591 1.22 -11.35 19.67
C GLY A 591 0.71 -12.24 18.55
N TYR A 592 -0.58 -12.16 18.18
CA TYR A 592 -1.13 -12.91 17.05
C TYR A 592 -1.09 -12.13 15.74
N HIS A 593 -1.00 -12.83 14.62
CA HIS A 593 -1.00 -12.26 13.28
C HIS A 593 -2.39 -12.29 12.64
N CYS A 594 -2.68 -11.32 11.77
CA CYS A 594 -3.83 -11.36 10.88
C CYS A 594 -3.35 -11.68 9.46
N VAL A 595 -3.96 -12.66 8.80
CA VAL A 595 -3.49 -13.15 7.49
C VAL A 595 -4.63 -13.34 6.49
N ILE A 596 -4.28 -13.30 5.21
CA ILE A 596 -5.21 -13.63 4.10
C ILE A 596 -4.50 -14.68 3.22
N PRO A 597 -5.06 -15.90 3.09
CA PRO A 597 -4.56 -16.89 2.14
C PRO A 597 -5.07 -16.57 0.73
N PRO A 598 -4.26 -16.83 -0.32
CA PRO A 598 -4.58 -16.43 -1.68
C PRO A 598 -5.71 -17.25 -2.32
N GLU A 599 -6.02 -18.43 -1.78
CA GLU A 599 -7.14 -19.26 -2.21
C GLU A 599 -8.50 -18.74 -1.70
N ALA A 600 -8.51 -17.86 -0.68
CA ALA A 600 -9.74 -17.34 -0.11
C ALA A 600 -10.22 -16.10 -0.88
N VAL A 601 -10.92 -16.33 -1.99
CA VAL A 601 -11.47 -15.28 -2.86
C VAL A 601 -12.99 -15.38 -2.92
N LEU A 602 -13.68 -14.29 -2.56
CA LEU A 602 -15.14 -14.24 -2.44
C LEU A 602 -15.68 -12.95 -3.09
N ILE A 603 -16.95 -12.95 -3.50
CA ILE A 603 -17.66 -11.73 -3.91
C ILE A 603 -18.41 -11.18 -2.70
N HIS A 604 -18.36 -9.87 -2.49
CA HIS A 604 -19.16 -9.19 -1.48
C HIS A 604 -20.03 -8.11 -2.14
N HIS A 605 -21.34 -8.29 -2.07
CA HIS A 605 -22.36 -7.47 -2.74
C HIS A 605 -22.65 -6.15 -1.98
N GLU A 606 -21.61 -5.50 -1.44
CA GLU A 606 -21.64 -4.34 -0.54
C GLU A 606 -22.63 -3.23 -0.96
N CYS A 607 -23.14 -2.47 0.02
CA CYS A 607 -24.09 -1.35 -0.14
C CYS A 607 -25.51 -1.73 -0.62
N GLN A 608 -25.82 -3.02 -0.79
CA GLN A 608 -27.19 -3.43 -1.10
C GLN A 608 -28.12 -3.44 0.12
N SER A 609 -27.57 -3.52 1.33
CA SER A 609 -28.36 -3.51 2.59
C SER A 609 -28.32 -2.16 3.33
N ARG A 610 -27.25 -1.36 3.20
CA ARG A 610 -27.05 -0.09 3.96
C ARG A 610 -26.25 0.96 3.18
N ASN A 611 -26.63 2.24 3.29
CA ASN A 611 -25.92 3.37 2.68
C ASN A 611 -24.91 4.00 3.67
N PRO A 612 -23.59 4.03 3.35
CA PRO A 612 -22.57 4.60 4.22
C PRO A 612 -22.80 6.09 4.55
N LYS A 613 -23.41 6.85 3.63
CA LYS A 613 -23.64 8.30 3.79
C LYS A 613 -24.70 8.64 4.84
N THR A 614 -25.45 7.64 5.34
CA THR A 614 -26.52 7.83 6.31
C THR A 614 -26.33 7.04 7.60
N SER A 615 -25.15 6.43 7.83
CA SER A 615 -24.90 5.67 9.05
C SER A 615 -24.83 6.57 10.29
N GLN A 616 -25.80 6.39 11.18
CA GLN A 616 -25.83 7.08 12.48
C GLN A 616 -24.77 6.55 13.46
N THR A 617 -24.18 5.38 13.19
CA THR A 617 -23.18 4.73 14.06
C THR A 617 -21.74 5.04 13.68
N ALA A 618 -21.49 5.50 12.44
CA ALA A 618 -20.15 5.72 11.92
C ALA A 618 -19.33 6.72 12.72
N LEU A 619 -19.86 7.91 13.00
CA LEU A 619 -19.12 8.94 13.74
C LEU A 619 -18.88 8.55 15.22
N PRO A 620 -19.87 8.06 15.98
CA PRO A 620 -19.64 7.50 17.31
C PRO A 620 -18.62 6.35 17.32
N GLY A 621 -18.71 5.44 16.35
CA GLY A 621 -17.78 4.31 16.18
C GLY A 621 -16.36 4.79 15.94
N LEU A 622 -16.16 5.73 15.01
CA LEU A 622 -14.87 6.35 14.73
C LEU A 622 -14.29 7.04 15.98
N ASN A 623 -15.09 7.78 16.72
CA ASN A 623 -14.63 8.47 17.94
C ASN A 623 -14.20 7.47 19.02
N ARG A 624 -14.98 6.41 19.26
CA ARG A 624 -14.62 5.35 20.20
C ARG A 624 -13.35 4.63 19.77
N PHE A 625 -13.26 4.27 18.49
CA PHE A 625 -12.11 3.60 17.90
C PHE A 625 -10.86 4.48 18.04
N ARG A 626 -10.95 5.76 17.69
CA ARG A 626 -9.85 6.73 17.88
C ARG A 626 -9.46 6.92 19.32
N GLN A 627 -10.40 7.01 20.25
CA GLN A 627 -10.12 7.16 21.67
C GLN A 627 -9.28 5.97 22.19
N ARG A 628 -9.64 4.74 21.80
CA ARG A 628 -8.91 3.53 22.17
C ARG A 628 -7.56 3.42 21.46
N TRP A 629 -7.51 3.69 20.17
CA TRP A 629 -6.37 3.35 19.31
C TRP A 629 -5.57 4.55 18.81
N HIS A 630 -5.72 5.74 19.41
CA HIS A 630 -5.03 6.98 18.98
C HIS A 630 -3.52 6.80 18.74
N GLY A 631 -2.85 6.01 19.56
CA GLY A 631 -1.41 5.75 19.44
C GLY A 631 -1.03 4.91 18.21
N VAL A 632 -1.95 4.08 17.69
CA VAL A 632 -1.71 3.15 16.58
C VAL A 632 -1.62 3.88 15.24
N PHE A 633 -2.39 4.96 15.03
CA PHE A 633 -2.38 5.72 13.76
C PHE A 633 -1.11 6.52 13.52
N GLY A 634 -0.31 6.75 14.57
CA GLY A 634 1.00 7.41 14.46
C GLY A 634 2.16 6.42 14.33
N CYS A 635 1.86 5.13 14.11
CA CYS A 635 2.85 4.08 13.90
C CYS A 635 2.79 3.65 12.43
N GLN A 636 3.94 3.57 11.75
CA GLN A 636 4.00 3.00 10.41
C GLN A 636 3.56 1.54 10.48
N ASP A 637 2.54 1.17 9.70
CA ASP A 637 2.01 -0.19 9.66
C ASP A 637 3.10 -1.13 9.12
N SER A 638 3.43 -2.18 9.87
CA SER A 638 4.40 -3.18 9.46
C SER A 638 3.99 -3.94 8.21
N CYS A 639 2.74 -3.82 7.77
CA CYS A 639 2.24 -4.50 6.58
C CYS A 639 2.23 -3.58 5.36
N TRP A 640 2.70 -2.33 5.46
CA TRP A 640 2.69 -1.37 4.36
C TRP A 640 4.09 -0.71 4.21
N PRO A 641 4.57 -0.36 3.00
CA PRO A 641 5.96 0.06 2.84
C PRO A 641 6.23 1.44 3.46
N ALA A 642 7.07 1.57 4.49
CA ALA A 642 7.19 2.77 5.33
C ALA A 642 7.41 4.16 4.64
N GLN A 643 7.70 4.23 3.34
CA GLN A 643 7.52 5.46 2.53
C GLN A 643 6.04 5.87 2.38
N SER A 644 5.11 5.14 3.01
CA SER A 644 3.68 5.10 2.75
C SER A 644 2.80 5.88 3.69
N GLU A 645 3.28 6.93 4.37
CA GLU A 645 2.35 7.73 5.18
C GLU A 645 1.14 8.21 4.37
N ARG A 646 1.20 8.24 3.03
CA ARG A 646 0.05 8.50 2.13
C ARG A 646 0.08 7.81 0.74
N MET A 647 0.39 6.51 0.60
CA MET A 647 0.04 5.80 -0.66
C MET A 647 -1.47 5.85 -0.88
N PHE A 648 -1.97 5.69 -2.09
CA PHE A 648 -3.41 5.52 -2.30
C PHE A 648 -3.95 4.18 -1.78
N GLU A 649 -5.28 4.06 -1.68
CA GLU A 649 -5.98 2.80 -1.37
C GLU A 649 -5.55 1.64 -2.30
N ASP A 650 -5.03 1.94 -3.50
CA ASP A 650 -4.54 0.93 -4.45
C ASP A 650 -3.07 0.50 -4.27
N GLY A 651 -2.32 1.09 -3.32
CA GLY A 651 -0.95 0.67 -3.03
C GLY A 651 0.15 1.26 -3.90
N ARG A 652 -0.06 2.38 -4.59
CA ARG A 652 0.99 3.06 -5.38
C ARG A 652 1.67 4.24 -4.64
N PRO A 653 2.97 4.53 -4.93
CA PRO A 653 3.79 5.58 -4.33
C PRO A 653 3.09 6.92 -4.15
N LEU A 654 3.33 7.53 -3.00
CA LEU A 654 3.11 8.95 -2.78
C LEU A 654 3.73 9.78 -3.91
N GLY A 655 2.98 10.74 -4.46
CA GLY A 655 3.43 11.62 -5.54
C GLY A 655 2.98 11.20 -6.94
N LEU A 656 2.55 9.94 -7.12
CA LEU A 656 1.75 9.53 -8.28
C LEU A 656 0.28 10.02 -8.17
N SER A 657 -0.03 10.70 -7.06
CA SER A 657 -1.39 10.93 -6.57
C SER A 657 -2.06 12.22 -6.92
N GLU A 658 -1.29 13.28 -7.11
CA GLU A 658 -1.80 14.57 -7.59
C GLU A 658 -2.24 14.51 -9.06
N VAL A 659 -2.26 13.30 -9.61
CA VAL A 659 -2.20 13.02 -11.02
C VAL A 659 -3.18 11.91 -11.44
N SER A 660 -3.41 10.91 -10.59
CA SER A 660 -4.32 9.81 -10.95
C SER A 660 -5.76 10.02 -10.46
N SER A 661 -6.10 11.17 -9.86
CA SER A 661 -7.45 11.45 -9.37
C SER A 661 -8.40 11.85 -10.51
N ASN A 662 -8.63 10.91 -11.42
CA ASN A 662 -9.82 10.83 -12.26
C ASN A 662 -10.29 9.38 -12.19
N ASN A 663 -10.92 9.03 -11.06
CA ASN A 663 -11.92 7.97 -10.93
C ASN A 663 -12.58 8.07 -9.55
#